data_AF-A0A9P1DFX5-F1
#
_entry.id   AF-A0A9P1DFX5-F1
#
_cell.length_a   1.000
_cell.length_b   1.000
_cell.length_c   1.000
_cell.angle_alpha   90.00
_cell.angle_beta   90.00
_cell.angle_gamma   90.00
#
_symmetry.space_group_name_H-M   'P 1'
#
loop_
_entity.id
_entity.type
_entity.pdbx_description
1 polymer ?
#
loop_
_entity_poly.entity_id
_entity_poly.type
_entity_poly.pdbx_seq_one_letter_code
_entity_poly.pdbx_strand_id
1 'polypeptide(L)'
;MPPHNAVLETFQKFDKDGNGSISREELVEVLRTLDPDDWDDNSVDHLLASADANGDGALQIEEFVRWVFAEDVSKLGSASLGNSSLTILIDGSSRDDLNGEYVQQDEFYGHRPVFFNAEKGKYLFYNQKHRRWQIFVRTSWKASARLCTKRAPHLSGETWHVYNGKKFLTEPEMSTKLAPPSTAEEKCAKAADAIYVKTQWSNVTGGFMKTEKICNERPVYYDEEHKSWLAYDGRKERWVVAKHLKTDGPRDTWVTSLKTDVFSPDLTGWRGTTTAVRVDAKGRERYRGDGGWIDESFPHSEESIGKKKECDWVRAKDLAEPPALFSTVEPADACQGALGDCWLIAALAGVAEFPNFIRDHIFETKALAEDGKYRIKLYDWTSKSWKVMEIDDYIPCQPRKWYEPSAVTLFAQVSNKQLYVVLMEKAFAKMIGSYQALSGGLSGVAWVAMTGETDLMWFSRERHRPKWDVTGSRGLIVRSGCDLDSEKLGRLGHGAVFLELEKFGYRVHFKKLEGDGPDEGWLSCYISGYEVARCRDPVEWQQKQVHLPSSIKFSIGTGRTLAKVDQDTMWGNLEKFDRANFLMAASIHTGKKSEHKREDGLVEGHAYSIIHAVERKGFKLVCCRNPWGNKMEWNGPWCDQSQEWTAHPDLADELEVDQKADGLFWMDWESFGQTFVIIEVCPRSMPVERANFAQSAE
;
A
#
# COMPACT_ATOMS: atom_id res chain seq x y z
N MET A 1 -10.31 -50.16 -33.12
CA MET A 1 -10.90 -50.13 -31.76
C MET A 1 -10.02 -49.25 -30.88
N PRO A 2 -10.58 -48.33 -30.09
CA PRO A 2 -9.80 -47.49 -29.18
C PRO A 2 -9.20 -48.34 -28.03
N PRO A 3 -8.09 -47.89 -27.40
CA PRO A 3 -7.37 -48.62 -26.33
C PRO A 3 -8.26 -49.00 -25.14
N HIS A 4 -9.36 -48.27 -24.94
CA HIS A 4 -10.35 -48.54 -23.91
C HIS A 4 -10.95 -49.95 -24.01
N ASN A 5 -11.23 -50.45 -25.22
CA ASN A 5 -11.86 -51.75 -25.39
C ASN A 5 -10.92 -52.93 -25.11
N ALA A 6 -9.62 -52.80 -25.40
CA ALA A 6 -8.63 -53.86 -25.12
C ALA A 6 -8.31 -53.98 -23.62
N VAL A 7 -8.36 -52.86 -22.90
CA VAL A 7 -8.18 -52.82 -21.44
C VAL A 7 -9.44 -53.34 -20.74
N LEU A 8 -10.63 -52.98 -21.22
CA LEU A 8 -11.91 -53.57 -20.80
C LEU A 8 -11.95 -55.09 -21.04
N GLU A 9 -11.53 -55.57 -22.20
CA GLU A 9 -11.45 -57.01 -22.51
C GLU A 9 -10.42 -57.75 -21.67
N THR A 10 -9.38 -57.05 -21.18
CA THR A 10 -8.40 -57.62 -20.26
C THR A 10 -8.95 -57.61 -18.84
N PHE A 11 -9.56 -56.52 -18.38
CA PHE A 11 -10.23 -56.44 -17.08
C PHE A 11 -11.31 -57.51 -16.92
N GLN A 12 -12.14 -57.71 -17.94
CA GLN A 12 -13.17 -58.76 -17.99
C GLN A 12 -12.63 -60.20 -18.00
N LYS A 13 -11.33 -60.40 -18.25
CA LYS A 13 -10.69 -61.72 -18.10
C LYS A 13 -10.23 -61.99 -16.67
N PHE A 14 -10.01 -60.92 -15.90
CA PHE A 14 -9.54 -60.99 -14.52
C PHE A 14 -10.71 -60.94 -13.52
N ASP A 15 -11.77 -60.18 -13.84
CA ASP A 15 -13.07 -60.18 -13.16
C ASP A 15 -13.88 -61.42 -13.59
N LYS A 16 -13.70 -62.54 -12.88
CA LYS A 16 -14.26 -63.84 -13.26
C LYS A 16 -15.72 -63.98 -12.89
N ASP A 17 -16.14 -63.32 -11.80
CA ASP A 17 -17.54 -63.30 -11.38
C ASP A 17 -18.37 -62.22 -12.12
N GLY A 18 -17.69 -61.29 -12.82
CA GLY A 18 -18.29 -60.29 -13.69
C GLY A 18 -18.94 -59.15 -12.91
N ASN A 19 -18.53 -58.93 -11.66
CA ASN A 19 -19.13 -57.94 -10.77
C ASN A 19 -18.67 -56.50 -11.04
N GLY A 20 -17.68 -56.30 -11.93
CA GLY A 20 -17.13 -54.99 -12.31
C GLY A 20 -15.94 -54.53 -11.47
N SER A 21 -15.43 -55.38 -10.57
CA SER A 21 -14.26 -55.15 -9.73
C SER A 21 -13.42 -56.42 -9.64
N ILE A 22 -12.10 -56.29 -9.55
CA ILE A 22 -11.20 -57.44 -9.38
C ILE A 22 -10.94 -57.61 -7.89
N SER A 23 -11.47 -58.68 -7.31
CA SER A 23 -11.21 -59.05 -5.91
C SER A 23 -9.77 -59.52 -5.71
N ARG A 24 -9.30 -59.50 -4.46
CA ARG A 24 -7.98 -60.03 -4.10
C ARG A 24 -7.81 -61.48 -4.54
N GLU A 25 -8.84 -62.29 -4.34
CA GLU A 25 -8.84 -63.71 -4.68
C GLU A 25 -8.70 -63.92 -6.19
N GLU A 26 -9.39 -63.12 -6.99
CA GLU A 26 -9.29 -63.16 -8.46
C GLU A 26 -7.92 -62.69 -8.96
N LEU A 27 -7.36 -61.66 -8.33
CA LEU A 27 -6.03 -61.14 -8.68
C LEU A 27 -4.91 -62.13 -8.36
N VAL A 28 -4.97 -62.78 -7.18
CA VAL A 28 -4.01 -63.82 -6.76
C VAL A 28 -4.07 -65.01 -7.73
N GLU A 29 -5.27 -65.45 -8.09
CA GLU A 29 -5.44 -66.62 -8.95
C GLU A 29 -4.85 -66.37 -10.35
N VAL A 30 -5.06 -65.19 -10.94
CA VAL A 30 -4.52 -64.90 -12.28
C VAL A 30 -3.00 -64.68 -12.26
N LEU A 31 -2.46 -63.94 -11.28
CA LEU A 31 -1.02 -63.68 -11.19
C LEU A 31 -0.21 -64.97 -10.97
N ARG A 32 -0.70 -65.87 -10.11
CA ARG A 32 -0.08 -67.19 -9.91
C ARG A 32 -0.27 -68.14 -11.08
N THR A 33 -1.32 -67.96 -11.89
CA THR A 33 -1.49 -68.74 -13.13
C THR A 33 -0.51 -68.30 -14.22
N LEU A 34 -0.15 -67.02 -14.24
CA LEU A 34 0.82 -66.47 -15.20
C LEU A 34 2.27 -66.78 -14.80
N ASP A 35 2.60 -66.68 -13.51
CA ASP A 35 3.91 -67.02 -12.99
C ASP A 35 3.84 -67.48 -11.52
N PRO A 36 3.78 -68.80 -11.24
CA PRO A 36 3.48 -69.30 -9.91
C PRO A 36 4.59 -69.10 -8.87
N ASP A 37 5.84 -68.92 -9.30
CA ASP A 37 7.02 -68.94 -8.42
C ASP A 37 7.42 -67.53 -7.89
N ASP A 38 6.93 -66.46 -8.52
CA ASP A 38 7.33 -65.06 -8.23
C ASP A 38 6.28 -64.25 -7.43
N TRP A 39 5.09 -64.80 -7.13
CA TRP A 39 3.99 -64.07 -6.50
C TRP A 39 3.48 -64.70 -5.19
N ASP A 40 4.02 -64.25 -4.05
CA ASP A 40 3.55 -64.59 -2.71
C ASP A 40 2.41 -63.67 -2.22
N ASP A 41 1.73 -64.06 -1.12
CA ASP A 41 0.55 -63.33 -0.64
C ASP A 41 0.88 -61.88 -0.23
N ASN A 42 2.08 -61.61 0.28
CA ASN A 42 2.52 -60.27 0.69
C ASN A 42 2.76 -59.35 -0.53
N SER A 43 3.32 -59.89 -1.61
CA SER A 43 3.60 -59.13 -2.83
C SER A 43 2.31 -58.74 -3.55
N VAL A 44 1.28 -59.59 -3.48
CA VAL A 44 -0.05 -59.26 -4.00
C VAL A 44 -0.75 -58.21 -3.14
N ASP A 45 -0.64 -58.28 -1.81
CA ASP A 45 -1.21 -57.29 -0.90
C ASP A 45 -0.61 -55.89 -1.10
N HIS A 46 0.71 -55.81 -1.31
CA HIS A 46 1.36 -54.55 -1.64
C HIS A 46 0.92 -53.99 -3.00
N LEU A 47 0.71 -54.86 -3.99
CA LEU A 47 0.24 -54.45 -5.31
C LEU A 47 -1.20 -53.93 -5.25
N LEU A 48 -2.08 -54.62 -4.53
CA LEU A 48 -3.47 -54.23 -4.36
C LEU A 48 -3.58 -52.91 -3.60
N ALA A 49 -2.85 -52.74 -2.50
CA ALA A 49 -2.81 -51.47 -1.75
C ALA A 49 -2.22 -50.29 -2.55
N SER A 50 -1.40 -50.55 -3.57
CA SER A 50 -0.83 -49.51 -4.43
C SER A 50 -1.78 -49.05 -5.55
N ALA A 51 -2.77 -49.88 -5.86
CA ALA A 51 -3.66 -49.70 -6.99
C ALA A 51 -5.09 -49.35 -6.55
N ASP A 52 -5.54 -49.86 -5.40
CA ASP A 52 -6.80 -49.54 -4.72
C ASP A 52 -6.71 -48.14 -4.10
N ALA A 53 -7.16 -47.14 -4.86
CA ALA A 53 -7.04 -45.74 -4.50
C ALA A 53 -8.13 -45.29 -3.52
N ASN A 54 -9.24 -46.02 -3.46
CA ASN A 54 -10.37 -45.71 -2.61
C ASN A 54 -10.33 -46.48 -1.25
N GLY A 55 -9.49 -47.52 -1.16
CA GLY A 55 -9.21 -48.31 0.04
C GLY A 55 -10.28 -49.34 0.40
N ASP A 56 -11.11 -49.77 -0.56
CA ASP A 56 -12.22 -50.69 -0.33
C ASP A 56 -11.86 -52.18 -0.43
N GLY A 57 -10.60 -52.49 -0.75
CA GLY A 57 -10.04 -53.84 -0.78
C GLY A 57 -10.29 -54.58 -2.09
N ALA A 58 -10.84 -53.93 -3.12
CA ALA A 58 -11.04 -54.46 -4.46
C ALA A 58 -10.59 -53.46 -5.53
N LEU A 59 -10.19 -53.93 -6.71
CA LEU A 59 -9.71 -53.07 -7.80
C LEU A 59 -10.83 -52.77 -8.79
N GLN A 60 -11.35 -51.53 -8.81
CA GLN A 60 -12.32 -51.15 -9.84
C GLN A 60 -11.63 -50.86 -11.19
N ILE A 61 -12.41 -50.90 -12.27
CA ILE A 61 -11.86 -50.75 -13.63
C ILE A 61 -11.12 -49.43 -13.84
N GLU A 62 -11.59 -48.34 -13.23
CA GLU A 62 -10.94 -47.04 -13.32
C GLU A 62 -9.60 -47.00 -12.57
N GLU A 63 -9.47 -47.75 -11.48
CA GLU A 63 -8.25 -47.88 -10.68
C GLU A 63 -7.23 -48.78 -11.39
N PHE A 64 -7.69 -49.91 -11.93
CA PHE A 64 -6.89 -50.82 -12.73
C PHE A 64 -6.32 -50.14 -13.98
N VAL A 65 -7.12 -49.35 -14.69
CA VAL A 65 -6.67 -48.55 -15.84
C VAL A 65 -5.62 -47.53 -15.41
N ARG A 66 -5.84 -46.81 -14.31
CA ARG A 66 -4.86 -45.84 -13.81
C ARG A 66 -3.53 -46.50 -13.42
N TRP A 67 -3.60 -47.64 -12.74
CA TRP A 67 -2.43 -48.39 -12.31
C TRP A 67 -1.62 -48.96 -13.48
N VAL A 68 -2.27 -49.63 -14.44
CA VAL A 68 -1.60 -50.20 -15.63
C VAL A 68 -0.86 -49.15 -16.47
N PHE A 69 -1.28 -47.88 -16.41
CA PHE A 69 -0.68 -46.79 -17.17
C PHE A 69 0.15 -45.80 -16.34
N ALA A 70 0.43 -46.09 -15.06
CA ALA A 70 1.28 -45.27 -14.20
C ALA A 70 2.67 -45.92 -14.03
N GLU A 71 3.76 -45.21 -14.39
CA GLU A 71 5.14 -45.73 -14.28
C GLU A 71 5.86 -45.34 -12.96
N ASP A 72 5.24 -44.63 -12.00
CA ASP A 72 5.81 -44.45 -10.64
C ASP A 72 4.76 -43.98 -9.61
N VAL A 73 4.49 -44.79 -8.58
CA VAL A 73 3.29 -44.71 -7.70
C VAL A 73 3.45 -43.70 -6.54
N SER A 74 4.63 -43.10 -6.35
CA SER A 74 4.96 -42.32 -5.14
C SER A 74 4.58 -40.83 -5.16
N LYS A 75 3.91 -40.32 -6.20
CA LYS A 75 3.65 -38.87 -6.37
C LYS A 75 2.21 -38.47 -6.73
N LEU A 76 1.22 -39.31 -6.46
CA LEU A 76 -0.19 -38.99 -6.74
C LEU A 76 -0.91 -38.42 -5.51
N GLY A 77 -0.66 -37.12 -5.26
CA GLY A 77 -1.55 -36.25 -4.49
C GLY A 77 -2.36 -35.39 -5.46
N SER A 78 -3.65 -35.69 -5.57
CA SER A 78 -4.77 -34.95 -6.16
C SER A 78 -4.47 -33.77 -7.12
N ALA A 79 -4.68 -33.98 -8.43
CA ALA A 79 -5.12 -32.92 -9.33
C ALA A 79 -6.03 -33.48 -10.41
N SER A 80 -7.30 -33.06 -10.39
CA SER A 80 -8.25 -33.22 -11.49
C SER A 80 -7.81 -32.32 -12.65
N LEU A 81 -7.65 -32.86 -13.86
CA LEU A 81 -7.41 -32.06 -15.07
C LEU A 81 -8.46 -32.37 -16.14
N GLY A 82 -9.25 -31.35 -16.47
CA GLY A 82 -10.03 -31.26 -17.70
C GLY A 82 -9.13 -30.96 -18.91
N ASN A 83 -9.66 -31.30 -20.09
CA ASN A 83 -9.10 -31.08 -21.44
C ASN A 83 -7.98 -30.04 -21.54
N SER A 84 -6.74 -30.50 -21.75
CA SER A 84 -5.60 -29.66 -22.10
C SER A 84 -4.96 -30.18 -23.40
N SER A 85 -4.92 -29.36 -24.45
CA SER A 85 -4.30 -29.72 -25.74
C SER A 85 -2.76 -29.61 -25.66
N LEU A 86 -2.06 -30.65 -26.09
CA LEU A 86 -0.60 -30.74 -26.01
C LEU A 86 0.09 -30.04 -27.20
N THR A 87 1.11 -29.22 -26.94
CA THR A 87 1.92 -28.57 -28.00
C THR A 87 3.38 -29.00 -27.91
N ILE A 88 3.99 -29.23 -29.07
CA ILE A 88 5.39 -29.64 -29.24
C ILE A 88 6.14 -28.53 -29.99
N LEU A 89 7.22 -28.02 -29.40
CA LEU A 89 8.10 -27.04 -30.05
C LEU A 89 9.36 -27.74 -30.56
N ILE A 90 9.64 -27.56 -31.86
CA ILE A 90 10.88 -27.98 -32.51
C ILE A 90 11.70 -26.73 -32.83
N ASP A 91 12.91 -26.64 -32.30
CA ASP A 91 13.84 -25.52 -32.56
C ASP A 91 15.27 -26.04 -32.82
N GLY A 92 16.14 -25.21 -33.40
CA GLY A 92 17.54 -25.55 -33.67
C GLY A 92 17.79 -26.42 -34.90
N SER A 93 16.75 -26.77 -35.68
CA SER A 93 16.95 -27.54 -36.91
C SER A 93 17.62 -26.70 -37.99
N SER A 94 18.58 -27.29 -38.72
CA SER A 94 19.19 -26.68 -39.92
C SER A 94 18.22 -26.56 -41.11
N ARG A 95 16.94 -26.91 -40.92
CA ARG A 95 15.88 -26.94 -41.91
C ARG A 95 14.69 -26.16 -41.34
N ASP A 96 14.56 -24.91 -41.76
CA ASP A 96 13.48 -23.97 -41.36
C ASP A 96 12.07 -24.51 -41.54
N ASP A 97 11.90 -25.49 -42.41
CA ASP A 97 10.63 -26.14 -42.68
C ASP A 97 10.24 -27.18 -41.61
N LEU A 98 11.07 -27.35 -40.58
CA LEU A 98 10.84 -28.22 -39.42
C LEU A 98 10.70 -27.44 -38.11
N ASN A 99 11.28 -26.24 -38.04
CA ASN A 99 11.20 -25.38 -36.86
C ASN A 99 9.78 -24.80 -36.70
N GLY A 100 9.33 -24.70 -35.45
CA GLY A 100 8.05 -24.10 -35.07
C GLY A 100 7.15 -25.02 -34.25
N GLU A 101 5.94 -24.53 -33.96
CA GLU A 101 5.00 -25.17 -33.04
C GLU A 101 4.08 -26.18 -33.72
N TYR A 102 3.98 -27.38 -33.14
CA TYR A 102 3.10 -28.44 -33.58
C TYR A 102 2.05 -28.71 -32.49
N VAL A 103 0.81 -28.32 -32.76
CA VAL A 103 -0.31 -28.41 -31.82
C VAL A 103 -1.07 -29.72 -32.04
N GLN A 104 -1.39 -30.43 -30.97
CA GLN A 104 -2.17 -31.66 -31.04
C GLN A 104 -3.52 -31.40 -31.72
N GLN A 105 -3.85 -32.26 -32.68
CA GLN A 105 -5.13 -32.27 -33.37
C GLN A 105 -6.03 -33.34 -32.74
N ASP A 106 -7.34 -33.22 -32.94
CA ASP A 106 -8.33 -34.22 -32.52
C ASP A 106 -8.23 -35.53 -33.34
N GLU A 107 -7.34 -35.58 -34.32
CA GLU A 107 -7.06 -36.75 -35.14
C GLU A 107 -5.93 -37.61 -34.55
N PHE A 108 -6.11 -38.93 -34.63
CA PHE A 108 -5.11 -39.92 -34.24
C PHE A 108 -4.68 -40.75 -35.46
N TYR A 109 -3.38 -41.03 -35.56
CA TYR A 109 -2.85 -41.94 -36.58
C TYR A 109 -2.43 -43.24 -35.89
N GLY A 110 -3.24 -44.30 -36.09
CA GLY A 110 -3.19 -45.50 -35.26
C GLY A 110 -3.74 -45.20 -33.85
N HIS A 111 -2.94 -45.42 -32.81
CA HIS A 111 -3.30 -45.12 -31.40
C HIS A 111 -2.54 -43.91 -30.83
N ARG A 112 -1.95 -43.07 -31.68
CA ARG A 112 -1.09 -41.95 -31.26
C ARG A 112 -1.60 -40.63 -31.85
N PRO A 113 -1.52 -39.52 -31.07
CA PRO A 113 -2.04 -38.23 -31.51
C PRO A 113 -1.25 -37.67 -32.70
N VAL A 114 -1.95 -36.95 -33.57
CA VAL A 114 -1.37 -36.19 -34.68
C VAL A 114 -1.20 -34.73 -34.26
N PHE A 115 -0.12 -34.10 -34.70
CA PHE A 115 0.15 -32.68 -34.42
C PHE A 115 0.26 -31.91 -35.73
N PHE A 116 -0.16 -30.65 -35.75
CA PHE A 116 -0.13 -29.80 -36.94
C PHE A 116 0.54 -28.47 -36.65
N ASN A 117 1.39 -28.03 -37.58
CA ASN A 117 1.97 -26.70 -37.59
C ASN A 117 1.25 -25.86 -38.64
N ALA A 118 0.51 -24.86 -38.17
CA ALA A 118 -0.33 -24.00 -39.01
C ALA A 118 0.48 -23.07 -39.93
N GLU A 119 1.62 -22.56 -39.46
CA GLU A 119 2.47 -21.65 -40.24
C GLU A 119 3.15 -22.37 -41.41
N LYS A 120 3.61 -23.61 -41.18
CA LYS A 120 4.33 -24.41 -42.17
C LYS A 120 3.41 -25.30 -43.00
N GLY A 121 2.15 -25.47 -42.59
CA GLY A 121 1.17 -26.34 -43.24
C GLY A 121 1.55 -27.82 -43.20
N LYS A 122 2.16 -28.29 -42.10
CA LYS A 122 2.71 -29.64 -41.99
C LYS A 122 2.18 -30.42 -40.79
N TYR A 123 2.04 -31.72 -40.97
CA TYR A 123 1.61 -32.66 -39.93
C TYR A 123 2.78 -33.47 -39.38
N LEU A 124 2.79 -33.72 -38.08
CA LEU A 124 3.71 -34.59 -37.36
C LEU A 124 2.91 -35.77 -36.79
N PHE A 125 3.30 -37.00 -37.11
CA PHE A 125 2.61 -38.20 -36.63
C PHE A 125 3.57 -39.40 -36.50
N TYR A 126 3.17 -40.40 -35.71
CA TYR A 126 3.97 -41.62 -35.51
C TYR A 126 3.62 -42.70 -36.53
N ASN A 127 4.56 -43.06 -37.40
CA ASN A 127 4.38 -44.15 -38.34
C ASN A 127 4.71 -45.49 -37.68
N GLN A 128 3.68 -46.27 -37.35
CA GLN A 128 3.80 -47.56 -36.67
C GLN A 128 4.59 -48.60 -37.49
N LYS A 129 4.39 -48.67 -38.81
CA LYS A 129 5.08 -49.62 -39.70
C LYS A 129 6.59 -49.44 -39.69
N HIS A 130 7.04 -48.20 -39.53
CA HIS A 130 8.46 -47.85 -39.49
C HIS A 130 8.97 -47.50 -38.09
N ARG A 131 8.13 -47.67 -37.06
CA ARG A 131 8.39 -47.33 -35.65
C ARG A 131 9.07 -45.97 -35.46
N ARG A 132 8.57 -44.94 -36.14
CA ARG A 132 9.21 -43.61 -36.15
C ARG A 132 8.25 -42.44 -36.34
N TRP A 133 8.59 -41.29 -35.75
CA TRP A 133 7.89 -40.02 -36.00
C TRP A 133 8.26 -39.44 -37.37
N GLN A 134 7.27 -38.90 -38.08
CA GLN A 134 7.42 -38.35 -39.44
C GLN A 134 6.64 -37.05 -39.61
N ILE A 135 7.21 -36.13 -40.40
CA ILE A 135 6.58 -34.86 -40.80
C ILE A 135 6.14 -34.96 -42.27
N PHE A 136 4.93 -34.49 -42.58
CA PHE A 136 4.30 -34.63 -43.89
C PHE A 136 3.57 -33.35 -44.34
N VAL A 137 3.57 -33.10 -45.66
CA VAL A 137 2.77 -32.07 -46.34
C VAL A 137 1.82 -32.79 -47.28
N ARG A 138 0.52 -32.48 -47.23
CA ARG A 138 -0.54 -33.19 -47.98
C ARG A 138 -0.33 -33.30 -49.50
N THR A 139 0.64 -32.59 -50.10
CA THR A 139 0.84 -32.54 -51.56
C THR A 139 2.25 -32.92 -52.08
N SER A 140 3.29 -33.19 -51.28
CA SER A 140 4.55 -33.72 -51.85
C SER A 140 5.50 -34.43 -50.86
N TRP A 141 6.14 -35.51 -51.33
CA TRP A 141 7.00 -36.43 -50.57
C TRP A 141 8.43 -35.94 -50.26
N LYS A 142 8.74 -34.65 -50.43
CA LYS A 142 10.14 -34.22 -50.64
C LYS A 142 10.95 -33.84 -49.40
N ALA A 143 10.40 -33.90 -48.18
CA ALA A 143 11.21 -33.74 -46.95
C ALA A 143 10.57 -34.44 -45.74
N SER A 144 11.32 -35.31 -45.06
CA SER A 144 10.87 -36.02 -43.86
C SER A 144 11.94 -35.96 -42.76
N ALA A 145 11.62 -35.44 -41.58
CA ALA A 145 12.39 -35.77 -40.37
C ALA A 145 12.02 -37.19 -39.91
N ARG A 146 12.94 -37.94 -39.30
CA ARG A 146 12.74 -39.34 -38.87
C ARG A 146 13.29 -39.54 -37.47
N LEU A 147 12.48 -40.05 -36.54
CA LEU A 147 12.95 -40.46 -35.21
C LEU A 147 12.72 -41.95 -34.98
N CYS A 148 13.77 -42.75 -34.87
CA CYS A 148 13.64 -44.11 -34.34
C CYS A 148 13.45 -44.04 -32.84
N THR A 149 12.22 -44.18 -32.35
CA THR A 149 11.94 -44.29 -30.92
C THR A 149 10.83 -45.29 -30.66
N LYS A 150 10.92 -45.94 -29.49
CA LYS A 150 9.83 -46.73 -28.92
C LYS A 150 8.93 -45.91 -27.99
N ARG A 151 9.28 -44.65 -27.68
CA ARG A 151 8.66 -43.79 -26.65
C ARG A 151 7.79 -42.66 -27.22
N ALA A 152 6.92 -42.10 -26.38
CA ALA A 152 6.03 -40.99 -26.70
C ALA A 152 6.76 -39.63 -26.55
N PRO A 153 6.35 -38.58 -27.29
CA PRO A 153 7.15 -37.37 -27.50
C PRO A 153 7.14 -36.38 -26.33
N HIS A 154 6.52 -36.71 -25.18
CA HIS A 154 6.37 -35.83 -24.01
C HIS A 154 7.54 -35.89 -23.01
N LEU A 155 8.66 -36.50 -23.38
CA LEU A 155 9.88 -36.55 -22.56
C LEU A 155 10.93 -35.62 -23.16
N SER A 156 11.24 -34.53 -22.47
CA SER A 156 12.33 -33.61 -22.83
C SER A 156 13.70 -34.31 -22.71
N GLY A 157 14.60 -34.07 -23.67
CA GLY A 157 16.02 -34.41 -23.53
C GLY A 157 16.62 -35.49 -24.45
N GLU A 158 15.97 -35.87 -25.55
CA GLU A 158 16.58 -36.75 -26.57
C GLU A 158 17.06 -35.96 -27.80
N THR A 159 18.21 -36.36 -28.38
CA THR A 159 18.83 -35.72 -29.56
C THR A 159 18.25 -36.21 -30.89
N TRP A 160 17.81 -35.29 -31.74
CA TRP A 160 17.14 -35.60 -33.01
C TRP A 160 18.07 -35.51 -34.21
N HIS A 161 17.75 -36.26 -35.26
CA HIS A 161 18.54 -36.26 -36.50
C HIS A 161 17.63 -36.10 -37.72
N VAL A 162 17.90 -35.14 -38.59
CA VAL A 162 17.02 -34.82 -39.73
C VAL A 162 17.50 -35.51 -41.00
N TYR A 163 16.76 -36.49 -41.52
CA TYR A 163 17.14 -37.20 -42.74
C TYR A 163 16.63 -36.51 -44.01
N ASN A 164 17.52 -35.91 -44.79
CA ASN A 164 17.13 -35.16 -46.00
C ASN A 164 16.86 -36.02 -47.26
N GLY A 165 16.72 -37.34 -47.11
CA GLY A 165 16.59 -38.29 -48.22
C GLY A 165 17.92 -38.97 -48.59
N LYS A 166 19.08 -38.41 -48.23
CA LYS A 166 20.42 -38.98 -48.51
C LYS A 166 21.35 -39.05 -47.29
N LYS A 167 21.26 -38.13 -46.33
CA LYS A 167 22.05 -38.13 -45.09
C LYS A 167 21.27 -37.52 -43.92
N PHE A 168 21.70 -37.82 -42.70
CA PHE A 168 21.22 -37.16 -41.49
C PHE A 168 21.92 -35.81 -41.32
N LEU A 169 21.15 -34.78 -40.97
CA LEU A 169 21.56 -33.41 -40.68
C LEU A 169 21.38 -33.14 -39.16
N THR A 170 22.12 -32.16 -38.64
CA THR A 170 22.30 -31.83 -37.21
C THR A 170 21.02 -31.50 -36.44
N GLU A 171 21.18 -31.50 -35.11
CA GLU A 171 20.18 -31.72 -34.07
C GLU A 171 19.17 -30.58 -33.86
N PRO A 172 17.86 -30.84 -34.01
CA PRO A 172 16.83 -30.02 -33.37
C PRO A 172 16.57 -30.42 -31.92
N GLU A 173 16.32 -29.44 -31.07
CA GLU A 173 15.85 -29.62 -29.69
C GLU A 173 14.32 -29.67 -29.66
N MET A 174 13.78 -30.63 -28.91
CA MET A 174 12.34 -30.84 -28.74
C MET A 174 11.94 -30.64 -27.28
N SER A 175 10.97 -29.77 -27.04
CA SER A 175 10.34 -29.59 -25.73
C SER A 175 8.82 -29.65 -25.84
N THR A 176 8.19 -30.30 -24.87
CA THR A 176 6.73 -30.34 -24.74
C THR A 176 6.29 -29.34 -23.70
N LYS A 177 5.46 -28.38 -24.11
CA LYS A 177 4.90 -27.36 -23.23
C LYS A 177 3.43 -27.18 -23.55
N LEU A 178 2.61 -27.11 -22.51
CA LEU A 178 1.23 -26.64 -22.60
C LEU A 178 1.26 -25.11 -22.81
N ALA A 179 0.63 -24.66 -23.91
CA ALA A 179 0.47 -23.27 -24.36
C ALA A 179 1.78 -22.51 -24.76
N PRO A 180 1.70 -21.56 -25.73
CA PRO A 180 2.85 -21.05 -26.50
C PRO A 180 3.79 -20.10 -25.72
N PRO A 181 5.07 -19.93 -26.15
CA PRO A 181 6.00 -18.96 -25.59
C PRO A 181 5.64 -17.57 -26.09
N SER A 182 5.51 -16.65 -25.15
CA SER A 182 5.18 -15.26 -25.41
C SER A 182 6.14 -14.59 -26.41
N THR A 183 5.63 -13.76 -27.32
CA THR A 183 6.45 -12.84 -28.14
C THR A 183 7.37 -11.99 -27.26
N ALA A 184 8.48 -11.41 -27.76
CA ALA A 184 9.32 -10.51 -26.94
C ALA A 184 8.51 -9.35 -26.32
N GLU A 185 7.51 -8.87 -27.09
CA GLU A 185 6.47 -7.94 -26.65
C GLU A 185 5.63 -8.53 -25.50
N GLU A 186 5.11 -9.74 -25.61
CA GLU A 186 4.35 -10.43 -24.54
C GLU A 186 5.20 -10.88 -23.34
N LYS A 187 6.48 -11.18 -23.53
CA LYS A 187 7.46 -11.50 -22.47
C LYS A 187 7.74 -10.24 -21.65
N CYS A 188 7.93 -9.10 -22.33
CA CYS A 188 8.07 -7.81 -21.67
C CYS A 188 6.78 -7.39 -20.97
N ALA A 189 5.62 -7.70 -21.56
CA ALA A 189 4.30 -7.46 -20.95
C ALA A 189 4.17 -8.11 -19.57
N LYS A 190 4.66 -9.34 -19.43
CA LYS A 190 4.54 -10.15 -18.21
C LYS A 190 5.62 -9.88 -17.17
N ALA A 191 6.67 -9.10 -17.48
CA ALA A 191 7.80 -8.84 -16.60
C ALA A 191 7.84 -7.35 -16.19
N ALA A 192 7.69 -7.07 -14.88
CA ALA A 192 7.63 -5.70 -14.36
C ALA A 192 8.89 -4.87 -14.64
N ASP A 193 10.03 -5.53 -14.88
CA ASP A 193 11.35 -4.97 -15.11
C ASP A 193 11.79 -5.02 -16.59
N ALA A 194 10.86 -5.21 -17.53
CA ALA A 194 11.16 -5.31 -18.96
C ALA A 194 10.67 -4.10 -19.75
N ILE A 195 11.37 -3.77 -20.83
CA ILE A 195 11.02 -2.70 -21.78
C ILE A 195 11.09 -3.25 -23.19
N TYR A 196 10.08 -2.96 -24.02
CA TYR A 196 10.15 -3.28 -25.44
C TYR A 196 10.51 -2.05 -26.26
N VAL A 197 11.54 -2.16 -27.08
CA VAL A 197 11.92 -1.08 -28.00
C VAL A 197 11.49 -1.51 -29.39
N LYS A 198 10.53 -0.78 -29.97
CA LYS A 198 10.12 -0.99 -31.36
C LYS A 198 10.85 0.00 -32.25
N THR A 199 11.68 -0.49 -33.17
CA THR A 199 12.36 0.35 -34.16
C THR A 199 12.05 -0.09 -35.59
N GLN A 200 12.38 0.73 -36.58
CA GLN A 200 12.32 0.33 -37.98
C GLN A 200 13.45 -0.66 -38.36
N TRP A 201 14.41 -0.87 -37.45
CA TRP A 201 15.53 -1.78 -37.61
C TRP A 201 15.27 -3.06 -36.80
N SER A 202 15.20 -4.19 -37.50
CA SER A 202 14.90 -5.49 -36.86
C SER A 202 15.94 -5.87 -35.81
N ASN A 203 17.21 -5.55 -36.02
CA ASN A 203 18.32 -5.86 -35.12
C ASN A 203 18.38 -5.02 -33.82
N VAL A 204 17.40 -4.14 -33.61
CA VAL A 204 17.25 -3.28 -32.42
C VAL A 204 15.83 -3.38 -31.85
N THR A 205 14.94 -4.05 -32.57
CA THR A 205 13.57 -4.25 -32.15
C THR A 205 13.52 -5.48 -31.26
N GLY A 206 13.32 -5.29 -29.96
CA GLY A 206 13.50 -6.36 -28.99
C GLY A 206 13.10 -6.00 -27.57
N GLY A 207 13.07 -7.03 -26.73
CA GLY A 207 12.78 -6.93 -25.30
C GLY A 207 14.05 -6.76 -24.47
N PHE A 208 14.07 -5.75 -23.62
CA PHE A 208 15.20 -5.37 -22.79
C PHE A 208 14.85 -5.59 -21.31
N MET A 209 15.60 -6.44 -20.62
CA MET A 209 15.44 -6.75 -19.20
C MET A 209 16.32 -5.85 -18.33
N LYS A 210 15.78 -5.32 -17.23
CA LYS A 210 16.55 -4.50 -16.28
C LYS A 210 17.69 -5.33 -15.69
N THR A 211 18.85 -4.71 -15.58
CA THR A 211 20.03 -5.28 -14.93
C THR A 211 20.30 -4.56 -13.61
N GLU A 212 21.16 -5.14 -12.76
CA GLU A 212 21.62 -4.50 -11.53
C GLU A 212 22.50 -3.26 -11.77
N LYS A 213 22.93 -3.01 -13.02
CA LYS A 213 23.84 -1.92 -13.35
C LYS A 213 23.09 -0.59 -13.43
N ILE A 214 23.73 0.45 -12.89
CA ILE A 214 23.28 1.84 -12.97
C ILE A 214 24.33 2.64 -13.75
N CYS A 215 23.91 3.45 -14.71
CA CYS A 215 24.76 4.34 -15.49
C CYS A 215 24.14 5.73 -15.54
N ASN A 216 24.90 6.78 -15.21
CA ASN A 216 24.41 8.17 -15.12
C ASN A 216 23.12 8.28 -14.27
N GLU A 217 23.13 7.66 -13.08
CA GLU A 217 21.99 7.61 -12.14
C GLU A 217 20.72 6.93 -12.68
N ARG A 218 20.83 6.16 -13.77
CA ARG A 218 19.70 5.45 -14.39
C ARG A 218 19.95 3.96 -14.58
N PRO A 219 18.91 3.14 -14.48
CA PRO A 219 19.00 1.70 -14.72
C PRO A 219 19.44 1.36 -16.15
N VAL A 220 20.18 0.27 -16.29
CA VAL A 220 20.68 -0.29 -17.55
C VAL A 220 19.89 -1.55 -17.88
N TYR A 221 19.58 -1.77 -19.16
CA TYR A 221 18.85 -2.94 -19.64
C TYR A 221 19.65 -3.76 -20.64
N TYR A 222 19.36 -5.05 -20.71
CA TYR A 222 20.00 -6.00 -21.60
C TYR A 222 18.98 -6.82 -22.37
N ASP A 223 19.19 -6.94 -23.68
CA ASP A 223 18.46 -7.83 -24.57
C ASP A 223 19.36 -9.04 -24.87
N GLU A 224 18.94 -10.21 -24.40
CA GLU A 224 19.65 -11.47 -24.63
C GLU A 224 19.59 -11.94 -26.10
N GLU A 225 18.49 -11.66 -26.80
CA GLU A 225 18.23 -12.10 -28.18
C GLU A 225 19.17 -11.38 -29.15
N HIS A 226 19.28 -10.07 -29.01
CA HIS A 226 20.13 -9.24 -29.88
C HIS A 226 21.51 -8.95 -29.28
N LYS A 227 21.79 -9.45 -28.06
CA LYS A 227 23.02 -9.21 -27.30
C LYS A 227 23.36 -7.72 -27.22
N SER A 228 22.37 -6.90 -26.90
CA SER A 228 22.47 -5.45 -26.93
C SER A 228 22.07 -4.83 -25.60
N TRP A 229 22.65 -3.66 -25.31
CA TRP A 229 22.46 -2.93 -24.06
C TRP A 229 21.72 -1.64 -24.34
N LEU A 230 20.76 -1.30 -23.49
CA LEU A 230 20.06 -0.03 -23.48
C LEU A 230 20.48 0.75 -22.22
N ALA A 231 21.09 1.92 -22.42
CA ALA A 231 21.58 2.78 -21.35
C ALA A 231 21.41 4.27 -21.68
N TYR A 232 21.45 5.13 -20.66
CA TYR A 232 21.34 6.58 -20.84
C TYR A 232 22.73 7.22 -20.99
N ASP A 233 22.95 7.93 -22.10
CA ASP A 233 24.16 8.73 -22.35
C ASP A 233 23.94 10.15 -21.79
N GLY A 234 24.47 10.40 -20.58
CA GLY A 234 24.34 11.67 -19.87
C GLY A 234 25.05 12.85 -20.57
N ARG A 235 26.07 12.61 -21.40
CA ARG A 235 26.77 13.69 -22.14
C ARG A 235 25.94 14.20 -23.30
N LYS A 236 25.11 13.34 -23.90
CA LYS A 236 24.32 13.65 -25.10
C LYS A 236 22.81 13.73 -24.83
N GLU A 237 22.42 13.58 -23.57
CA GLU A 237 21.06 13.69 -23.05
C GLU A 237 20.07 12.80 -23.83
N ARG A 238 20.42 11.53 -24.01
CA ARG A 238 19.62 10.58 -24.81
C ARG A 238 19.85 9.13 -24.42
N TRP A 239 18.86 8.28 -24.71
CA TRP A 239 18.96 6.83 -24.60
C TRP A 239 19.69 6.25 -25.80
N VAL A 240 20.50 5.21 -25.56
CA VAL A 240 21.33 4.58 -26.58
C VAL A 240 21.21 3.07 -26.48
N VAL A 241 21.00 2.41 -27.62
CA VAL A 241 21.18 0.96 -27.78
C VAL A 241 22.56 0.70 -28.38
N ALA A 242 23.35 -0.15 -27.72
CA ALA A 242 24.71 -0.49 -28.16
C ALA A 242 25.07 -1.94 -27.82
N LYS A 243 25.95 -2.56 -28.61
CA LYS A 243 26.46 -3.91 -28.32
C LYS A 243 27.33 -3.98 -27.05
N HIS A 244 27.83 -2.83 -26.58
CA HIS A 244 28.73 -2.74 -25.43
C HIS A 244 28.38 -1.53 -24.55
N LEU A 245 28.57 -1.65 -23.23
CA LEU A 245 28.28 -0.59 -22.26
C LEU A 245 29.26 0.60 -22.30
N LYS A 246 30.48 0.40 -22.85
CA LYS A 246 31.50 1.45 -22.88
C LYS A 246 31.17 2.46 -23.97
N THR A 247 30.72 3.64 -23.55
CA THR A 247 30.29 4.77 -24.40
C THR A 247 31.41 5.43 -25.22
N ASP A 248 32.67 5.04 -25.00
CA ASP A 248 33.86 5.67 -25.62
C ASP A 248 34.55 4.77 -26.68
N GLY A 249 33.85 3.80 -27.27
CA GLY A 249 34.36 2.91 -28.33
C GLY A 249 33.80 3.19 -29.74
N PRO A 250 34.46 2.71 -30.82
CA PRO A 250 34.10 3.04 -32.20
C PRO A 250 32.75 2.42 -32.66
N ARG A 251 32.22 3.03 -33.73
CA ARG A 251 30.82 3.06 -34.20
C ARG A 251 30.23 1.75 -34.74
N ASP A 252 29.99 0.75 -33.89
CA ASP A 252 29.16 -0.39 -34.31
C ASP A 252 27.68 -0.14 -33.98
N THR A 253 26.88 0.13 -35.02
CA THR A 253 25.38 0.19 -35.07
C THR A 253 24.70 0.88 -33.88
N TRP A 254 24.47 2.18 -34.00
CA TRP A 254 23.89 3.00 -32.94
C TRP A 254 22.46 3.36 -33.29
N VAL A 255 21.53 3.06 -32.38
CA VAL A 255 20.22 3.70 -32.38
C VAL A 255 20.18 4.56 -31.13
N THR A 256 19.83 5.83 -31.31
CA THR A 256 19.75 6.79 -30.21
C THR A 256 18.40 7.48 -30.21
N SER A 257 17.86 7.73 -29.03
CA SER A 257 16.66 8.56 -28.91
C SER A 257 16.92 9.97 -29.45
N LEU A 258 15.84 10.69 -29.74
CA LEU A 258 15.88 12.14 -29.89
C LEU A 258 16.48 12.74 -28.61
N LYS A 259 17.09 13.92 -28.76
CA LYS A 259 17.57 14.70 -27.63
C LYS A 259 16.33 15.21 -26.91
N THR A 260 15.97 14.58 -25.80
CA THR A 260 14.75 14.88 -25.07
C THR A 260 14.98 14.82 -23.57
N ASP A 261 14.32 15.74 -22.90
CA ASP A 261 14.17 15.95 -21.46
C ASP A 261 13.42 14.76 -20.82
N VAL A 262 12.80 13.91 -21.63
CA VAL A 262 12.00 12.77 -21.19
C VAL A 262 12.91 11.66 -20.68
N PHE A 263 12.78 11.38 -19.38
CA PHE A 263 13.76 10.59 -18.64
C PHE A 263 13.69 9.07 -18.84
N SER A 264 12.81 8.55 -19.70
CA SER A 264 12.54 7.10 -19.83
C SER A 264 12.42 6.65 -21.29
N PRO A 265 12.95 5.47 -21.67
CA PRO A 265 13.02 5.05 -23.08
C PRO A 265 11.64 4.95 -23.73
N ASP A 266 10.65 4.41 -23.00
CA ASP A 266 9.25 4.19 -23.37
C ASP A 266 8.44 5.47 -23.71
N LEU A 267 8.98 6.64 -23.37
CA LEU A 267 8.38 7.93 -23.66
C LEU A 267 9.25 8.77 -24.63
N THR A 268 10.35 8.20 -25.12
CA THR A 268 11.26 8.90 -26.05
C THR A 268 10.96 8.56 -27.51
N GLY A 269 10.91 9.59 -28.36
CA GLY A 269 10.95 9.40 -29.81
C GLY A 269 12.37 9.07 -30.26
N TRP A 270 12.54 8.16 -31.21
CA TRP A 270 13.85 7.79 -31.77
C TRP A 270 14.08 8.45 -33.13
N ARG A 271 15.33 8.76 -33.50
CA ARG A 271 15.61 9.34 -34.83
C ARG A 271 15.24 8.32 -35.93
N GLY A 272 14.37 8.69 -36.87
CA GLY A 272 13.84 7.79 -37.90
C GLY A 272 12.61 7.03 -37.38
N THR A 273 11.46 7.69 -37.44
CA THR A 273 10.10 7.25 -37.03
C THR A 273 10.03 5.92 -36.29
N THR A 274 10.27 5.93 -34.97
CA THR A 274 9.89 4.82 -34.08
C THR A 274 9.83 5.22 -32.61
N THR A 275 9.03 4.48 -31.84
CA THR A 275 8.66 4.73 -30.44
C THR A 275 9.02 3.49 -29.63
N ALA A 276 9.78 3.65 -28.54
CA ALA A 276 9.90 2.57 -27.56
C ALA A 276 8.61 2.50 -26.74
N VAL A 277 8.14 1.30 -26.42
CA VAL A 277 6.84 1.08 -25.78
C VAL A 277 7.07 0.14 -24.61
N ARG A 278 6.75 0.57 -23.39
CA ARG A 278 6.51 -0.41 -22.34
C ARG A 278 5.27 -1.19 -22.78
N VAL A 279 5.46 -2.43 -23.21
CA VAL A 279 4.34 -3.36 -23.32
C VAL A 279 4.11 -3.73 -21.86
N ASP A 280 3.07 -3.17 -21.28
CA ASP A 280 2.57 -3.64 -20.01
C ASP A 280 1.56 -4.77 -20.33
N ALA A 281 1.40 -5.78 -19.46
CA ALA A 281 0.42 -6.86 -19.65
C ALA A 281 -1.05 -6.40 -19.79
N LYS A 282 -1.33 -5.10 -19.72
CA LYS A 282 -2.63 -4.45 -19.67
C LYS A 282 -2.57 -3.09 -20.35
N GLY A 283 -2.35 -3.08 -21.66
CA GLY A 283 -2.35 -1.90 -22.54
C GLY A 283 -3.04 -0.66 -21.97
N ARG A 284 -2.26 0.15 -21.24
CA ARG A 284 -2.54 1.48 -20.66
C ARG A 284 -3.99 1.82 -20.26
N GLU A 285 -4.20 1.96 -18.96
CA GLU A 285 -4.51 3.26 -18.31
C GLU A 285 -4.30 3.07 -16.80
N ARG A 286 -3.31 3.75 -16.19
CA ARG A 286 -3.14 4.06 -14.74
C ARG A 286 -3.65 3.11 -13.65
N TYR A 287 -3.74 1.81 -13.91
CA TYR A 287 -4.28 0.84 -12.97
C TYR A 287 -3.41 -0.40 -12.84
N ARG A 288 -2.66 -0.46 -11.73
CA ARG A 288 -1.98 -1.69 -11.31
C ARG A 288 -2.95 -2.59 -10.55
N GLY A 289 -3.97 -3.07 -11.25
CA GLY A 289 -4.95 -3.99 -10.67
C GLY A 289 -4.60 -5.43 -10.94
N ASP A 290 -4.55 -6.28 -9.92
CA ASP A 290 -4.31 -7.72 -9.99
C ASP A 290 -5.60 -8.54 -10.19
N GLY A 291 -6.76 -7.90 -10.35
CA GLY A 291 -8.06 -8.56 -10.51
C GLY A 291 -8.94 -8.60 -9.26
N GLY A 292 -8.61 -7.84 -8.21
CA GLY A 292 -9.50 -7.68 -7.04
C GLY A 292 -10.82 -6.97 -7.33
N TRP A 293 -11.72 -7.00 -6.34
CA TRP A 293 -13.02 -6.33 -6.37
C TRP A 293 -12.85 -4.83 -6.62
N ILE A 294 -13.70 -4.27 -7.49
CA ILE A 294 -13.71 -2.85 -7.85
C ILE A 294 -15.03 -2.25 -7.39
N ASP A 295 -14.94 -1.13 -6.70
CA ASP A 295 -16.08 -0.34 -6.28
C ASP A 295 -16.55 0.57 -7.43
N GLU A 296 -17.54 0.10 -8.19
CA GLU A 296 -18.12 0.86 -9.30
C GLU A 296 -18.77 2.17 -8.85
N SER A 297 -19.16 2.29 -7.58
CA SER A 297 -19.78 3.51 -7.04
C SER A 297 -18.78 4.57 -6.61
N PHE A 298 -17.49 4.23 -6.54
CA PHE A 298 -16.40 5.16 -6.26
C PHE A 298 -15.18 4.81 -7.13
N PRO A 299 -15.30 5.02 -8.46
CA PRO A 299 -14.34 4.54 -9.44
C PRO A 299 -13.03 5.30 -9.29
N HIS A 300 -11.91 4.70 -9.68
CA HIS A 300 -10.60 5.35 -9.50
C HIS A 300 -10.24 6.32 -10.64
N SER A 301 -11.13 7.27 -10.85
CA SER A 301 -11.04 8.30 -11.85
C SER A 301 -10.84 9.67 -11.20
N GLU A 302 -10.75 10.71 -12.03
CA GLU A 302 -10.75 12.10 -11.58
C GLU A 302 -12.02 12.48 -10.79
N GLU A 303 -13.14 11.75 -10.98
CA GLU A 303 -14.40 11.98 -10.26
C GLU A 303 -14.25 11.74 -8.76
N SER A 304 -13.67 10.59 -8.38
CA SER A 304 -13.42 10.26 -6.97
C SER A 304 -12.36 11.16 -6.34
N ILE A 305 -11.42 11.68 -7.14
CA ILE A 305 -10.46 12.70 -6.67
C ILE A 305 -11.16 14.06 -6.48
N GLY A 306 -12.17 14.38 -7.28
CA GLY A 306 -12.93 15.64 -7.28
C GLY A 306 -12.30 16.77 -8.10
N LYS A 307 -11.04 16.62 -8.52
CA LYS A 307 -10.31 17.58 -9.37
C LYS A 307 -9.48 16.85 -10.42
N LYS A 308 -9.21 17.56 -11.53
CA LYS A 308 -8.25 17.14 -12.54
C LYS A 308 -6.85 17.11 -11.94
N LYS A 309 -6.41 15.92 -11.53
CA LYS A 309 -5.06 15.67 -10.98
C LYS A 309 -4.59 14.32 -11.47
N GLU A 310 -3.44 14.32 -12.11
CA GLU A 310 -2.77 13.09 -12.50
C GLU A 310 -2.35 12.29 -11.27
N CYS A 311 -2.76 11.02 -11.21
CA CYS A 311 -2.46 10.10 -10.12
C CYS A 311 -2.40 8.66 -10.62
N ASP A 312 -1.64 7.82 -9.93
CA ASP A 312 -1.64 6.38 -10.13
C ASP A 312 -2.49 5.72 -9.05
N TRP A 313 -3.27 4.69 -9.39
CA TRP A 313 -4.03 3.93 -8.40
C TRP A 313 -3.34 2.61 -8.11
N VAL A 314 -2.95 2.43 -6.85
CA VAL A 314 -2.14 1.30 -6.39
C VAL A 314 -2.87 0.57 -5.27
N ARG A 315 -2.84 -0.76 -5.26
CA ARG A 315 -3.45 -1.58 -4.21
C ARG A 315 -2.81 -1.26 -2.86
N ALA A 316 -3.61 -1.14 -1.81
CA ALA A 316 -3.12 -0.77 -0.48
C ALA A 316 -2.06 -1.75 0.03
N LYS A 317 -2.23 -3.05 -0.25
CA LYS A 317 -1.26 -4.09 0.12
C LYS A 317 0.13 -3.91 -0.52
N ASP A 318 0.22 -3.21 -1.65
CA ASP A 318 1.48 -2.95 -2.36
C ASP A 318 2.17 -1.66 -1.85
N LEU A 319 1.56 -0.95 -0.90
CA LEU A 319 2.12 0.26 -0.29
C LEU A 319 3.01 -0.05 0.92
N ALA A 320 3.00 -1.28 1.44
CA ALA A 320 3.72 -1.67 2.64
C ALA A 320 4.27 -3.11 2.53
N GLU A 321 5.45 -3.35 3.11
CA GLU A 321 6.09 -4.67 3.10
C GLU A 321 6.64 -5.05 4.51
N PRO A 322 6.09 -6.10 5.17
CA PRO A 322 4.84 -6.77 4.83
C PRO A 322 3.62 -5.84 5.08
N PRO A 323 2.52 -6.00 4.33
CA PRO A 323 1.31 -5.22 4.58
C PRO A 323 0.59 -5.72 5.83
N ALA A 324 -0.04 -4.81 6.57
CA ALA A 324 -0.95 -5.12 7.65
C ALA A 324 -2.18 -4.21 7.59
N LEU A 325 -3.38 -4.79 7.78
CA LEU A 325 -4.57 -3.96 7.94
C LEU A 325 -4.52 -3.22 9.28
N PHE A 326 -4.27 -3.98 10.34
CA PHE A 326 -4.00 -3.52 11.71
C PHE A 326 -2.84 -4.37 12.27
N SER A 327 -1.82 -3.73 12.84
CA SER A 327 -0.86 -4.41 13.72
C SER A 327 -1.15 -4.00 15.16
N THR A 328 -0.75 -2.80 15.53
CA THR A 328 -1.13 -2.10 16.76
C THR A 328 -1.67 -0.75 16.32
N VAL A 329 -2.97 -0.51 16.46
CA VAL A 329 -3.53 0.81 16.11
C VAL A 329 -2.90 1.83 17.04
N GLU A 330 -2.07 2.70 16.46
CA GLU A 330 -1.35 3.73 17.17
C GLU A 330 -1.75 5.08 16.59
N PRO A 331 -1.91 6.10 17.44
CA PRO A 331 -2.25 7.41 16.92
C PRO A 331 -1.13 7.97 16.02
N ALA A 332 0.12 7.46 16.10
CA ALA A 332 1.23 7.82 15.22
C ALA A 332 1.05 7.34 13.77
N ASP A 333 0.11 6.41 13.53
CA ASP A 333 -0.16 5.92 12.19
C ASP A 333 -0.85 6.97 11.30
N ALA A 334 -1.55 7.92 11.93
CA ALA A 334 -2.37 8.93 11.26
C ALA A 334 -1.52 10.08 10.66
N CYS A 335 -0.73 9.80 9.62
CA CYS A 335 0.10 10.80 8.96
C CYS A 335 -0.61 11.49 7.79
N GLN A 336 -0.67 12.83 7.80
CA GLN A 336 -1.25 13.63 6.71
C GLN A 336 -0.31 13.68 5.49
N GLY A 337 -0.88 13.71 4.27
CA GLY A 337 -0.13 14.06 3.05
C GLY A 337 -0.63 15.35 2.39
N ALA A 338 -0.74 15.39 1.06
CA ALA A 338 -0.87 16.65 0.32
C ALA A 338 -2.29 17.26 0.28
N LEU A 339 -3.21 16.79 1.14
CA LEU A 339 -4.59 17.29 1.25
C LEU A 339 -4.75 18.15 2.50
N GLY A 340 -5.64 19.15 2.45
CA GLY A 340 -6.00 19.99 3.60
C GLY A 340 -7.10 19.35 4.45
N ASP A 341 -6.95 18.07 4.78
CA ASP A 341 -7.88 17.27 5.58
C ASP A 341 -7.31 16.95 6.97
N CYS A 342 -6.41 17.80 7.48
CA CYS A 342 -5.83 17.73 8.82
C CYS A 342 -6.86 17.48 9.93
N TRP A 343 -8.09 17.98 9.77
CA TRP A 343 -9.21 17.73 10.69
C TRP A 343 -9.59 16.24 10.78
N LEU A 344 -9.61 15.51 9.66
CA LEU A 344 -9.95 14.08 9.63
C LEU A 344 -8.80 13.27 10.22
N ILE A 345 -7.57 13.60 9.83
CA ILE A 345 -6.37 12.92 10.34
C ILE A 345 -6.20 13.15 11.84
N ALA A 346 -6.41 14.38 12.33
CA ALA A 346 -6.42 14.69 13.76
C ALA A 346 -7.52 13.92 14.50
N ALA A 347 -8.73 13.84 13.93
CA ALA A 347 -9.81 13.08 14.53
C ALA A 347 -9.50 11.57 14.57
N LEU A 348 -8.89 11.01 13.52
CA LEU A 348 -8.43 9.62 13.47
C LEU A 348 -7.34 9.35 14.50
N ALA A 349 -6.37 10.25 14.64
CA ALA A 349 -5.34 10.16 15.68
C ALA A 349 -5.98 10.14 17.07
N GLY A 350 -6.90 11.05 17.36
CA GLY A 350 -7.61 11.08 18.65
C GLY A 350 -8.42 9.82 18.95
N VAL A 351 -9.02 9.19 17.93
CA VAL A 351 -9.72 7.90 18.10
C VAL A 351 -8.74 6.72 18.23
N ALA A 352 -7.58 6.79 17.58
CA ALA A 352 -6.54 5.77 17.67
C ALA A 352 -5.83 5.74 19.04
N GLU A 353 -5.97 6.77 19.88
CA GLU A 353 -5.60 6.73 21.30
C GLU A 353 -6.36 5.65 22.08
N PHE A 354 -7.48 5.16 21.55
CA PHE A 354 -8.32 4.13 22.15
C PHE A 354 -8.05 2.79 21.45
N PRO A 355 -7.23 1.90 22.05
CA PRO A 355 -6.83 0.66 21.41
C PRO A 355 -8.04 -0.12 20.93
N ASN A 356 -7.95 -0.62 19.70
CA ASN A 356 -8.94 -1.48 19.08
C ASN A 356 -10.30 -0.82 18.79
N PHE A 357 -10.58 0.44 19.16
CA PHE A 357 -11.88 1.05 18.85
C PHE A 357 -12.16 1.06 17.34
N ILE A 358 -11.18 1.50 16.54
CA ILE A 358 -11.25 1.50 15.08
C ILE A 358 -11.45 0.07 14.55
N ARG A 359 -10.65 -0.87 15.05
CA ARG A 359 -10.71 -2.28 14.63
C ARG A 359 -12.05 -2.91 14.98
N ASP A 360 -12.59 -2.67 16.17
CA ASP A 360 -13.69 -3.45 16.73
C ASP A 360 -15.06 -2.85 16.38
N HIS A 361 -15.19 -1.51 16.36
CA HIS A 361 -16.45 -0.81 16.14
C HIS A 361 -16.62 -0.20 14.75
N ILE A 362 -15.53 0.17 14.07
CA ILE A 362 -15.59 0.87 12.78
C ILE A 362 -15.41 -0.10 11.62
N PHE A 363 -14.35 -0.92 11.61
CA PHE A 363 -14.13 -1.88 10.52
C PHE A 363 -14.95 -3.15 10.72
N GLU A 364 -15.74 -3.57 9.73
CA GLU A 364 -16.31 -4.92 9.71
C GLU A 364 -15.29 -5.94 9.19
N THR A 365 -14.47 -5.53 8.21
CA THR A 365 -13.32 -6.32 7.72
C THR A 365 -12.19 -6.28 8.73
N LYS A 366 -11.84 -7.43 9.32
CA LYS A 366 -10.85 -7.51 10.43
C LYS A 366 -9.43 -7.90 10.01
N ALA A 367 -9.25 -8.34 8.77
CA ALA A 367 -7.95 -8.78 8.23
C ALA A 367 -7.77 -8.29 6.80
N LEU A 368 -6.55 -8.41 6.26
CA LEU A 368 -6.28 -8.11 4.86
C LEU A 368 -7.21 -8.93 3.96
N ALA A 369 -7.98 -8.24 3.14
CA ALA A 369 -8.90 -8.87 2.21
C ALA A 369 -8.15 -9.28 0.93
N GLU A 370 -8.12 -10.57 0.61
CA GLU A 370 -7.43 -11.08 -0.60
C GLU A 370 -8.07 -10.55 -1.89
N ASP A 371 -9.39 -10.41 -1.89
CA ASP A 371 -10.16 -9.79 -2.98
C ASP A 371 -10.00 -8.25 -3.01
N GLY A 372 -9.46 -7.65 -1.95
CA GLY A 372 -9.29 -6.22 -1.79
C GLY A 372 -10.57 -5.46 -1.43
N LYS A 373 -11.64 -6.14 -0.98
CA LYS A 373 -12.89 -5.52 -0.53
C LYS A 373 -12.86 -5.25 0.98
N TYR A 374 -13.11 -4.01 1.37
CA TYR A 374 -13.16 -3.58 2.77
C TYR A 374 -14.53 -2.99 3.11
N ARG A 375 -15.03 -3.29 4.31
CA ARG A 375 -16.32 -2.82 4.84
C ARG A 375 -16.08 -1.99 6.09
N ILE A 376 -16.46 -0.72 6.03
CA ILE A 376 -16.22 0.29 7.07
C ILE A 376 -17.54 0.94 7.46
N LYS A 377 -17.89 0.87 8.75
CA LYS A 377 -19.13 1.39 9.30
C LYS A 377 -18.98 2.84 9.75
N LEU A 378 -19.75 3.74 9.15
CA LEU A 378 -19.77 5.18 9.48
C LEU A 378 -21.22 5.63 9.74
N TYR A 379 -21.40 6.55 10.68
CA TYR A 379 -22.68 7.18 10.97
C TYR A 379 -22.89 8.37 10.03
N ASP A 380 -23.94 8.31 9.22
CA ASP A 380 -24.36 9.42 8.39
C ASP A 380 -25.35 10.27 9.17
N TRP A 381 -24.89 11.44 9.63
CA TRP A 381 -25.70 12.38 10.43
C TRP A 381 -26.81 13.06 9.61
N THR A 382 -26.74 13.05 8.28
CA THR A 382 -27.80 13.60 7.43
C THR A 382 -29.00 12.67 7.38
N SER A 383 -28.75 11.37 7.24
CA SER A 383 -29.80 10.33 7.30
C SER A 383 -30.08 9.80 8.70
N LYS A 384 -29.27 10.21 9.70
CA LYS A 384 -29.32 9.76 11.10
C LYS A 384 -29.26 8.24 11.24
N SER A 385 -28.39 7.60 10.46
CA SER A 385 -28.28 6.14 10.43
C SER A 385 -26.85 5.67 10.20
N TRP A 386 -26.52 4.49 10.72
CA TRP A 386 -25.26 3.82 10.44
C TRP A 386 -25.26 3.22 9.04
N LYS A 387 -24.23 3.50 8.25
CA LYS A 387 -24.02 2.98 6.91
C LYS A 387 -22.73 2.18 6.85
N VAL A 388 -22.76 1.06 6.13
CA VAL A 388 -21.57 0.27 5.83
C VAL A 388 -21.06 0.68 4.47
N MET A 389 -19.90 1.33 4.45
CA MET A 389 -19.18 1.72 3.25
C MET A 389 -18.37 0.53 2.76
N GLU A 390 -18.76 -0.03 1.62
CA GLU A 390 -17.95 -1.00 0.91
C GLU A 390 -16.99 -0.25 0.00
N ILE A 391 -15.68 -0.45 0.15
CA ILE A 391 -14.65 0.18 -0.68
C ILE A 391 -13.64 -0.87 -1.15
N ASP A 392 -13.04 -0.65 -2.32
CA ASP A 392 -11.85 -1.39 -2.71
C ASP A 392 -10.59 -0.71 -2.15
N ASP A 393 -9.44 -1.36 -2.30
CA ASP A 393 -8.16 -0.94 -1.74
C ASP A 393 -7.24 -0.22 -2.72
N TYR A 394 -7.73 0.27 -3.86
CA TYR A 394 -6.91 1.12 -4.70
C TYR A 394 -6.80 2.52 -4.10
N ILE A 395 -5.59 2.94 -3.76
CA ILE A 395 -5.28 4.22 -3.12
C ILE A 395 -4.62 5.15 -4.13
N PRO A 396 -5.03 6.42 -4.20
CA PRO A 396 -4.44 7.38 -5.14
C PRO A 396 -3.02 7.75 -4.69
N CYS A 397 -2.07 7.57 -5.59
CA CYS A 397 -0.64 7.78 -5.39
C CYS A 397 -0.09 8.83 -6.37
N GLN A 398 1.03 9.45 -5.99
CA GLN A 398 1.74 10.36 -6.88
C GLN A 398 2.12 9.60 -8.15
N PRO A 399 1.99 10.21 -9.34
CA PRO A 399 2.47 9.61 -10.58
C PRO A 399 3.94 9.25 -10.38
N ARG A 400 4.23 7.95 -10.35
CA ARG A 400 5.58 7.48 -10.09
C ARG A 400 6.24 7.04 -11.36
N LYS A 401 7.54 7.31 -11.45
CA LYS A 401 8.32 6.69 -12.51
C LYS A 401 8.41 5.22 -12.19
N TRP A 402 8.32 4.39 -13.21
CA TRP A 402 8.22 2.96 -13.04
C TRP A 402 9.45 2.31 -12.35
N TYR A 403 10.59 3.01 -12.33
CA TYR A 403 11.83 2.59 -11.67
C TYR A 403 11.94 3.05 -10.21
N GLU A 404 10.98 3.84 -9.72
CA GLU A 404 10.94 4.26 -8.32
C GLU A 404 10.44 3.10 -7.46
N PRO A 405 11.15 2.77 -6.36
CA PRO A 405 10.98 1.51 -5.63
C PRO A 405 9.62 1.42 -4.91
N SER A 406 9.05 2.55 -4.50
CA SER A 406 7.84 2.58 -3.68
C SER A 406 6.84 3.61 -4.22
N ALA A 407 5.55 3.31 -4.11
CA ALA A 407 4.50 4.29 -4.37
C ALA A 407 4.38 5.24 -3.17
N VAL A 408 4.15 6.52 -3.43
CA VAL A 408 3.87 7.52 -2.40
C VAL A 408 2.41 7.91 -2.52
N THR A 409 1.62 7.74 -1.46
CA THR A 409 0.20 8.11 -1.47
C THR A 409 0.03 9.62 -1.62
N LEU A 410 -1.06 10.05 -2.25
CA LEU A 410 -1.31 11.47 -2.51
C LEU A 410 -1.81 12.23 -1.28
N PHE A 411 -2.58 11.55 -0.45
CA PHE A 411 -3.29 12.13 0.69
C PHE A 411 -2.75 11.46 1.96
N ALA A 412 -3.54 10.78 2.79
CA ALA A 412 -3.03 10.07 3.96
C ALA A 412 -1.84 9.18 3.62
N GLN A 413 -0.80 9.21 4.46
CA GLN A 413 0.40 8.41 4.29
C GLN A 413 0.25 7.08 5.01
N VAL A 414 0.85 6.03 4.45
CA VAL A 414 0.99 4.74 5.14
C VAL A 414 2.14 4.86 6.12
N SER A 415 1.83 4.83 7.41
CA SER A 415 2.80 4.81 8.50
C SER A 415 2.78 3.44 9.20
N ASN A 416 3.92 3.02 9.75
CA ASN A 416 4.09 1.73 10.43
C ASN A 416 3.56 0.49 9.68
N LYS A 417 3.50 0.57 8.33
CA LYS A 417 2.99 -0.49 7.44
C LYS A 417 1.49 -0.80 7.63
N GLN A 418 0.73 0.12 8.23
CA GLN A 418 -0.69 -0.06 8.53
C GLN A 418 -1.58 0.61 7.50
N LEU A 419 -2.57 -0.12 6.99
CA LEU A 419 -3.41 0.33 5.88
C LEU A 419 -4.73 0.97 6.32
N TYR A 420 -5.12 0.86 7.59
CA TYR A 420 -6.43 1.34 8.03
C TYR A 420 -6.63 2.85 7.82
N VAL A 421 -5.58 3.67 7.95
CA VAL A 421 -5.68 5.13 7.80
C VAL A 421 -6.07 5.52 6.37
N VAL A 422 -5.37 4.97 5.38
CA VAL A 422 -5.66 5.25 3.95
C VAL A 422 -7.01 4.68 3.51
N LEU A 423 -7.44 3.55 4.08
CA LEU A 423 -8.75 2.97 3.84
C LEU A 423 -9.87 3.78 4.50
N MET A 424 -9.65 4.29 5.71
CA MET A 424 -10.57 5.19 6.40
C MET A 424 -10.75 6.48 5.62
N GLU A 425 -9.66 7.14 5.22
CA GLU A 425 -9.71 8.34 4.41
C GLU A 425 -10.52 8.12 3.13
N LYS A 426 -10.32 6.99 2.44
CA LYS A 426 -11.10 6.62 1.26
C LYS A 426 -12.59 6.41 1.57
N ALA A 427 -12.94 5.71 2.66
CA ALA A 427 -14.33 5.52 3.04
C ALA A 427 -15.04 6.83 3.35
N PHE A 428 -14.35 7.76 4.02
CA PHE A 428 -14.83 9.12 4.21
C PHE A 428 -15.00 9.82 2.85
N ALA A 429 -13.98 9.82 1.99
CA ALA A 429 -14.05 10.42 0.66
C ALA A 429 -15.28 9.91 -0.13
N LYS A 430 -15.55 8.60 -0.08
CA LYS A 430 -16.74 7.99 -0.69
C LYS A 430 -18.05 8.47 -0.05
N MET A 431 -18.15 8.49 1.27
CA MET A 431 -19.34 8.94 2.00
C MET A 431 -19.72 10.39 1.63
N ILE A 432 -18.71 11.20 1.29
CA ILE A 432 -18.84 12.65 1.09
C ILE A 432 -18.86 13.00 -0.41
N GLY A 433 -18.40 12.07 -1.25
CA GLY A 433 -18.47 12.11 -2.72
C GLY A 433 -17.13 12.22 -3.44
N SER A 434 -16.08 12.78 -2.81
CA SER A 434 -14.72 12.80 -3.38
C SER A 434 -13.65 13.14 -2.34
N TYR A 435 -12.38 12.84 -2.64
CA TYR A 435 -11.25 13.26 -1.80
C TYR A 435 -11.15 14.79 -1.68
N GLN A 436 -11.37 15.55 -2.76
CA GLN A 436 -11.36 17.01 -2.66
C GLN A 436 -12.42 17.56 -1.69
N ALA A 437 -13.56 16.89 -1.56
CA ALA A 437 -14.61 17.30 -0.64
C ALA A 437 -14.21 17.17 0.84
N LEU A 438 -13.13 16.44 1.16
CA LEU A 438 -12.55 16.39 2.51
C LEU A 438 -11.80 17.66 2.91
N SER A 439 -11.50 18.58 1.99
CA SER A 439 -10.73 19.77 2.32
C SER A 439 -11.54 20.76 3.18
N GLY A 440 -11.01 21.09 4.37
CA GLY A 440 -11.54 22.15 5.24
C GLY A 440 -12.76 21.78 6.10
N GLY A 441 -12.78 20.59 6.69
CA GLY A 441 -13.79 20.16 7.66
C GLY A 441 -13.41 20.44 9.13
N LEU A 442 -14.22 19.90 10.05
CA LEU A 442 -14.04 20.01 11.51
C LEU A 442 -13.83 18.63 12.13
N SER A 443 -12.86 18.50 13.04
CA SER A 443 -12.53 17.23 13.69
C SER A 443 -13.75 16.61 14.38
N GLY A 444 -14.61 17.44 14.98
CA GLY A 444 -15.86 16.98 15.60
C GLY A 444 -16.80 16.26 14.63
N VAL A 445 -16.87 16.66 13.36
CA VAL A 445 -17.72 15.99 12.36
C VAL A 445 -17.20 14.59 12.03
N ALA A 446 -15.89 14.39 12.03
CA ALA A 446 -15.30 13.06 11.86
C ALA A 446 -15.63 12.17 13.07
N TRP A 447 -15.63 12.71 14.30
CA TRP A 447 -16.06 11.96 15.47
C TRP A 447 -17.55 11.61 15.44
N VAL A 448 -18.41 12.50 14.95
CA VAL A 448 -19.84 12.18 14.73
C VAL A 448 -19.96 10.97 13.81
N ALA A 449 -19.21 10.95 12.71
CA ALA A 449 -19.21 9.84 11.77
C ALA A 449 -18.68 8.53 12.38
N MET A 450 -17.67 8.60 13.24
CA MET A 450 -17.06 7.41 13.83
C MET A 450 -17.80 6.88 15.07
N THR A 451 -18.48 7.75 15.81
CA THR A 451 -19.08 7.41 17.11
C THR A 451 -20.60 7.48 17.12
N GLY A 452 -21.20 8.24 16.20
CA GLY A 452 -22.63 8.56 16.18
C GLY A 452 -23.05 9.64 17.20
N GLU A 453 -22.11 10.22 17.95
CA GLU A 453 -22.40 11.32 18.88
C GLU A 453 -22.64 12.63 18.12
N THR A 454 -23.80 13.24 18.30
CA THR A 454 -24.19 14.46 17.56
C THR A 454 -24.08 15.73 18.39
N ASP A 455 -24.01 15.63 19.72
CA ASP A 455 -24.04 16.76 20.63
C ASP A 455 -22.64 17.35 20.85
N LEU A 456 -21.97 17.74 19.78
CA LEU A 456 -20.63 18.32 19.83
C LEU A 456 -20.60 19.61 20.67
N MET A 457 -19.62 19.72 21.57
CA MET A 457 -19.33 20.96 22.28
C MET A 457 -18.21 21.71 21.59
N TRP A 458 -18.38 23.02 21.46
CA TRP A 458 -17.41 23.89 20.81
C TRP A 458 -17.15 25.10 21.69
N PHE A 459 -15.88 25.34 21.98
CA PHE A 459 -15.43 26.53 22.69
C PHE A 459 -14.52 27.31 21.75
N SER A 460 -14.75 28.61 21.64
CA SER A 460 -13.90 29.50 20.86
C SER A 460 -13.63 30.76 21.64
N ARG A 461 -12.49 31.38 21.39
CA ARG A 461 -12.18 32.72 21.90
C ARG A 461 -11.68 33.60 20.79
N GLU A 462 -11.80 34.91 20.99
CA GLU A 462 -11.18 35.88 20.10
C GLU A 462 -9.67 35.94 20.40
N ARG A 463 -8.88 35.89 19.33
CA ARG A 463 -7.44 36.16 19.41
C ARG A 463 -7.27 37.65 19.66
N HIS A 464 -7.25 38.04 20.93
CA HIS A 464 -6.94 39.40 21.35
C HIS A 464 -5.64 39.39 22.14
N ARG A 465 -4.87 40.46 21.97
CA ARG A 465 -3.62 40.69 22.69
C ARG A 465 -3.99 41.33 24.03
N PRO A 466 -3.87 40.60 25.16
CA PRO A 466 -4.33 41.13 26.44
C PRO A 466 -3.55 42.39 26.81
N LYS A 467 -4.25 43.34 27.42
CA LYS A 467 -3.62 44.51 28.03
C LYS A 467 -3.28 44.21 29.47
N TRP A 468 -2.19 44.78 29.95
CA TRP A 468 -1.68 44.55 31.29
C TRP A 468 -1.38 45.86 32.00
N ASP A 469 -1.66 45.89 33.30
CA ASP A 469 -1.29 46.95 34.24
C ASP A 469 -0.02 46.55 35.00
N VAL A 470 0.98 47.43 35.00
CA VAL A 470 2.16 47.24 35.86
C VAL A 470 1.82 47.54 37.32
N THR A 471 1.70 46.51 38.15
CA THR A 471 1.36 46.65 39.58
C THR A 471 2.60 46.72 40.47
N GLY A 472 3.75 46.25 40.00
CA GLY A 472 5.01 46.30 40.75
C GLY A 472 5.45 47.73 41.07
N SER A 473 5.63 48.04 42.36
CA SER A 473 5.94 49.39 42.84
C SER A 473 7.26 49.99 42.30
N ARG A 474 8.21 49.14 41.90
CA ARG A 474 9.50 49.54 41.30
C ARG A 474 9.52 49.48 39.77
N GLY A 475 8.37 49.24 39.15
CA GLY A 475 8.27 48.95 37.73
C GLY A 475 8.94 47.62 37.33
N LEU A 476 8.80 47.25 36.06
CA LEU A 476 9.28 45.98 35.49
C LEU A 476 10.54 46.22 34.68
N ILE A 477 11.55 45.35 34.84
CA ILE A 477 12.77 45.43 34.03
C ILE A 477 12.46 44.99 32.61
N VAL A 478 12.80 45.82 31.63
CA VAL A 478 12.66 45.55 30.20
C VAL A 478 14.00 45.17 29.61
N ARG A 479 14.01 44.15 28.76
CA ARG A 479 15.19 43.60 28.10
C ARG A 479 15.02 43.52 26.59
N SER A 480 16.12 43.47 25.86
CA SER A 480 16.11 43.37 24.39
C SER A 480 15.70 41.99 23.87
N GLY A 481 15.86 40.93 24.67
CA GLY A 481 15.54 39.55 24.31
C GLY A 481 14.76 38.81 25.39
N CYS A 482 14.21 37.65 25.02
CA CYS A 482 13.42 36.80 25.93
C CYS A 482 14.24 36.35 27.15
N ASP A 483 15.53 36.10 26.99
CA ASP A 483 16.41 35.61 28.05
C ASP A 483 16.59 36.62 29.20
N LEU A 484 16.76 36.09 30.41
CA LEU A 484 17.03 36.90 31.60
C LEU A 484 18.42 37.57 31.58
N ASP A 485 19.32 37.13 30.70
CA ASP A 485 20.66 37.70 30.56
C ASP A 485 20.76 38.70 29.40
N SER A 486 19.70 38.87 28.59
CA SER A 486 19.66 39.87 27.53
C SER A 486 19.81 41.31 28.06
N GLU A 487 20.31 42.19 27.19
CA GLU A 487 20.60 43.60 27.52
C GLU A 487 19.40 44.29 28.16
N LYS A 488 19.63 45.04 29.24
CA LYS A 488 18.59 45.80 29.94
C LYS A 488 18.34 47.12 29.22
N LEU A 489 17.14 47.29 28.70
CA LEU A 489 16.71 48.51 28.01
C LEU A 489 16.17 49.59 28.95
N GLY A 490 15.75 49.20 30.16
CA GLY A 490 15.24 50.13 31.16
C GLY A 490 14.21 49.48 32.08
N ARG A 491 13.33 50.31 32.66
CA ARG A 491 12.18 49.86 33.44
C ARG A 491 10.89 50.45 32.91
N LEU A 492 9.86 49.61 32.79
CA LEU A 492 8.49 50.02 32.56
C LEU A 492 7.86 50.41 33.90
N GLY A 493 7.39 51.65 34.03
CA GLY A 493 6.98 52.26 35.30
C GLY A 493 5.74 51.62 35.93
N HIS A 494 5.58 51.81 37.24
CA HIS A 494 4.35 51.44 37.95
C HIS A 494 3.14 52.19 37.39
N GLY A 495 2.02 51.49 37.18
CA GLY A 495 0.81 52.04 36.56
C GLY A 495 0.88 52.18 35.04
N ALA A 496 2.00 51.81 34.40
CA ALA A 496 2.07 51.73 32.95
C ALA A 496 1.16 50.62 32.42
N VAL A 497 0.67 50.82 31.20
CA VAL A 497 -0.19 49.86 30.49
C VAL A 497 0.55 49.36 29.28
N PHE A 498 0.58 48.05 29.08
CA PHE A 498 1.18 47.45 27.90
C PHE A 498 0.29 46.43 27.23
N LEU A 499 0.51 46.25 25.93
CA LEU A 499 -0.08 45.23 25.08
C LEU A 499 0.87 44.03 25.02
N GLU A 500 0.38 42.84 25.34
CA GLU A 500 1.12 41.60 25.13
C GLU A 500 1.21 41.28 23.64
N LEU A 501 2.43 41.25 23.10
CA LEU A 501 2.67 40.86 21.71
C LEU A 501 2.87 39.35 21.62
N GLU A 502 3.72 38.81 22.50
CA GLU A 502 4.11 37.41 22.62
C GLU A 502 4.44 37.11 24.09
N LYS A 503 4.28 35.86 24.51
CA LYS A 503 4.60 35.44 25.87
C LYS A 503 5.16 34.01 25.88
N PHE A 504 6.22 33.82 26.65
CA PHE A 504 6.88 32.54 26.88
C PHE A 504 7.06 32.35 28.39
N GLY A 505 6.26 31.46 28.97
CA GLY A 505 6.16 31.33 30.43
C GLY A 505 5.84 32.68 31.09
N TYR A 506 6.70 33.12 32.01
CA TYR A 506 6.54 34.42 32.69
C TYR A 506 7.10 35.62 31.93
N ARG A 507 7.67 35.41 30.73
CA ARG A 507 8.33 36.46 29.92
C ARG A 507 7.38 36.97 28.86
N VAL A 508 7.15 38.28 28.83
CA VAL A 508 6.23 38.93 27.90
C VAL A 508 6.97 39.90 27.01
N HIS A 509 6.91 39.68 25.71
CA HIS A 509 7.21 40.69 24.71
C HIS A 509 6.03 41.65 24.64
N PHE A 510 6.28 42.92 24.91
CA PHE A 510 5.22 43.90 25.04
C PHE A 510 5.43 45.10 24.14
N LYS A 511 4.33 45.79 23.85
CA LYS A 511 4.33 47.16 23.35
C LYS A 511 3.62 48.06 24.36
N LYS A 512 4.31 49.09 24.84
CA LYS A 512 3.74 50.05 25.76
C LYS A 512 2.58 50.79 25.10
N LEU A 513 1.50 50.97 25.85
CA LEU A 513 0.34 51.77 25.45
C LEU A 513 0.30 53.09 26.22
N GLU A 514 0.52 53.04 27.53
CA GLU A 514 0.44 54.20 28.44
C GLU A 514 1.53 54.12 29.51
N GLY A 515 1.97 55.26 30.04
CA GLY A 515 2.95 55.36 31.13
C GLY A 515 4.41 55.53 30.70
N ASP A 516 5.30 55.47 31.69
CA ASP A 516 6.74 55.76 31.54
C ASP A 516 7.58 54.50 31.31
N GLY A 517 8.69 54.63 30.58
CA GLY A 517 9.63 53.54 30.29
C GLY A 517 9.74 53.19 28.79
N PRO A 518 10.45 52.11 28.44
CA PRO A 518 10.64 51.67 27.05
C PRO A 518 9.32 51.37 26.33
N ASP A 519 9.27 51.65 25.02
CA ASP A 519 8.06 51.44 24.19
C ASP A 519 7.85 49.98 23.79
N GLU A 520 8.90 49.17 23.78
CA GLU A 520 8.87 47.75 23.42
C GLU A 520 10.02 46.99 24.11
N GLY A 521 9.87 45.67 24.22
CA GLY A 521 10.90 44.77 24.73
C GLY A 521 10.30 43.61 25.54
N TRP A 522 11.16 42.88 26.24
CA TRP A 522 10.79 41.70 27.02
C TRP A 522 10.83 41.98 28.52
N LEU A 523 9.72 41.73 29.23
CA LEU A 523 9.60 41.88 30.68
C LEU A 523 9.12 40.59 31.36
N SER A 524 9.11 40.56 32.69
CA SER A 524 8.52 39.45 33.45
C SER A 524 7.28 39.93 34.21
N CYS A 525 6.14 39.26 34.02
CA CYS A 525 4.91 39.55 34.78
C CYS A 525 4.91 38.98 36.20
N TYR A 526 5.87 38.09 36.49
CA TYR A 526 6.08 37.48 37.80
C TYR A 526 7.53 37.64 38.25
N ILE A 527 7.74 37.94 39.52
CA ILE A 527 9.06 38.03 40.14
C ILE A 527 9.02 37.25 41.44
N SER A 528 9.86 36.21 41.56
CA SER A 528 9.93 35.35 42.75
C SER A 528 8.56 34.78 43.16
N GLY A 529 7.73 34.43 42.18
CA GLY A 529 6.37 33.90 42.39
C GLY A 529 5.28 34.93 42.65
N TYR A 530 5.62 36.22 42.78
CA TYR A 530 4.63 37.29 42.96
C TYR A 530 4.25 37.93 41.63
N GLU A 531 2.95 38.07 41.39
CA GLU A 531 2.39 38.79 40.25
C GLU A 531 2.72 40.29 40.37
N VAL A 532 3.45 40.83 39.40
CA VAL A 532 3.89 42.23 39.34
C VAL A 532 3.32 42.98 38.13
N ALA A 533 2.47 42.31 37.35
CA ALA A 533 1.60 42.90 36.34
C ALA A 533 0.24 42.18 36.35
N ARG A 534 -0.87 42.91 36.25
CA ARG A 534 -2.23 42.36 36.22
C ARG A 534 -2.84 42.45 34.83
N CYS A 535 -3.42 41.37 34.32
CA CYS A 535 -4.14 41.38 33.04
C CYS A 535 -5.49 42.11 33.14
N ARG A 536 -5.73 43.11 32.28
CA ARG A 536 -7.00 43.87 32.17
C ARG A 536 -8.07 43.13 31.39
N ASP A 537 -7.65 42.47 30.32
CA ASP A 537 -8.53 41.78 29.38
C ASP A 537 -8.23 40.28 29.47
N PRO A 538 -8.70 39.57 30.53
CA PRO A 538 -8.40 38.16 30.70
C PRO A 538 -9.03 37.32 29.58
N VAL A 539 -8.41 36.18 29.29
CA VAL A 539 -8.88 35.27 28.25
C VAL A 539 -10.26 34.71 28.62
N GLU A 540 -11.30 35.09 27.87
CA GLU A 540 -12.64 34.53 27.97
C GLU A 540 -12.91 33.55 26.83
N TRP A 541 -13.43 32.37 27.16
CA TRP A 541 -13.94 31.39 26.21
C TRP A 541 -15.44 31.62 25.97
N GLN A 542 -15.89 31.35 24.75
CA GLN A 542 -17.28 31.38 24.36
C GLN A 542 -17.69 29.98 23.95
N GLN A 543 -18.61 29.37 24.70
CA GLN A 543 -19.25 28.14 24.28
C GLN A 543 -20.21 28.47 23.14
N LYS A 544 -20.02 27.83 21.99
CA LYS A 544 -20.81 28.03 20.79
C LYS A 544 -21.78 26.88 20.60
N GLN A 545 -22.96 27.18 20.10
CA GLN A 545 -23.87 26.16 19.60
C GLN A 545 -23.34 25.62 18.27
N VAL A 546 -23.14 24.31 18.18
CA VAL A 546 -22.78 23.63 16.94
C VAL A 546 -24.04 23.03 16.33
N HIS A 547 -24.29 23.34 15.07
CA HIS A 547 -25.27 22.61 14.28
C HIS A 547 -24.49 21.78 13.27
N LEU A 548 -24.76 20.47 13.23
CA LEU A 548 -24.15 19.60 12.24
C LEU A 548 -24.56 20.07 10.84
N PRO A 549 -23.60 20.39 9.97
CA PRO A 549 -23.92 20.93 8.66
C PRO A 549 -24.47 19.82 7.75
N SER A 550 -25.31 20.19 6.79
CA SER A 550 -25.78 19.27 5.75
C SER A 550 -24.66 18.84 4.78
N SER A 551 -23.49 19.48 4.85
CA SER A 551 -22.27 19.16 4.11
C SER A 551 -21.05 19.40 5.00
N ILE A 552 -19.92 18.73 4.77
CA ILE A 552 -18.73 18.87 5.63
C ILE A 552 -18.08 20.25 5.59
N LYS A 553 -18.41 21.06 4.59
CA LYS A 553 -17.96 22.44 4.54
C LYS A 553 -18.61 23.22 5.69
N PHE A 554 -17.80 23.51 6.70
CA PHE A 554 -18.19 24.32 7.84
C PHE A 554 -17.58 25.71 7.74
N SER A 555 -18.38 26.75 7.95
CA SER A 555 -17.87 28.10 8.18
C SER A 555 -17.60 28.28 9.67
N ILE A 556 -16.32 28.35 10.05
CA ILE A 556 -15.92 28.76 11.40
C ILE A 556 -16.53 30.14 11.66
N GLY A 557 -17.35 30.27 12.71
CA GLY A 557 -17.70 31.58 13.27
C GLY A 557 -19.17 32.04 13.23
N THR A 558 -20.15 31.21 12.90
CA THR A 558 -21.58 31.66 12.87
C THR A 558 -22.47 31.07 13.96
N GLY A 559 -21.94 30.20 14.83
CA GLY A 559 -22.69 29.64 15.96
C GLY A 559 -23.03 30.71 17.00
N ARG A 560 -24.29 30.73 17.46
CA ARG A 560 -24.72 31.57 18.58
C ARG A 560 -23.89 31.24 19.82
N THR A 561 -23.38 32.26 20.51
CA THR A 561 -22.77 32.07 21.84
C THR A 561 -23.83 31.65 22.84
N LEU A 562 -23.65 30.50 23.46
CA LEU A 562 -24.52 29.96 24.50
C LEU A 562 -24.12 30.50 25.88
N ALA A 563 -22.82 30.51 26.17
CA ALA A 563 -22.27 30.97 27.43
C ALA A 563 -20.88 31.56 27.24
N LYS A 564 -20.51 32.49 28.12
CA LYS A 564 -19.12 32.89 28.35
C LYS A 564 -18.56 32.09 29.51
N VAL A 565 -17.32 31.64 29.38
CA VAL A 565 -16.63 30.77 30.33
C VAL A 565 -15.25 31.38 30.57
N ASP A 566 -14.92 31.68 31.83
CA ASP A 566 -13.59 32.15 32.19
C ASP A 566 -12.53 31.02 32.11
N GLN A 567 -11.26 31.38 32.23
CA GLN A 567 -10.13 30.46 32.15
C GLN A 567 -10.18 29.32 33.18
N ASP A 568 -10.55 29.61 34.43
CA ASP A 568 -10.58 28.60 35.50
C ASP A 568 -11.74 27.63 35.35
N THR A 569 -12.91 28.14 34.95
CA THR A 569 -14.07 27.30 34.64
C THR A 569 -13.80 26.45 33.41
N MET A 570 -13.11 26.99 32.40
CA MET A 570 -12.75 26.22 31.21
C MET A 570 -11.74 25.11 31.54
N TRP A 571 -10.77 25.39 32.40
CA TRP A 571 -9.86 24.37 32.94
C TRP A 571 -10.63 23.26 33.65
N GLY A 572 -11.52 23.62 34.58
CA GLY A 572 -12.33 22.65 35.31
C GLY A 572 -13.27 21.84 34.41
N ASN A 573 -13.67 22.37 33.26
CA ASN A 573 -14.39 21.62 32.24
C ASN A 573 -13.46 20.63 31.52
N LEU A 574 -12.26 21.05 31.13
CA LEU A 574 -11.30 20.21 30.42
C LEU A 574 -10.89 18.99 31.26
N GLU A 575 -10.58 19.17 32.54
CA GLU A 575 -10.31 18.04 33.45
C GLU A 575 -11.51 17.09 33.61
N LYS A 576 -12.74 17.62 33.60
CA LYS A 576 -13.95 16.78 33.65
C LYS A 576 -14.12 15.98 32.38
N PHE A 577 -13.88 16.58 31.22
CA PHE A 577 -13.99 15.91 29.92
C PHE A 577 -12.93 14.82 29.77
N ASP A 578 -11.71 15.10 30.22
CA ASP A 578 -10.63 14.12 30.27
C ASP A 578 -10.97 12.94 31.18
N ARG A 579 -11.39 13.19 32.43
CA ARG A 579 -11.85 12.14 33.35
C ARG A 579 -13.06 11.35 32.84
N ALA A 580 -13.93 11.99 32.06
CA ALA A 580 -15.07 11.31 31.43
C ALA A 580 -14.68 10.51 30.17
N ASN A 581 -13.39 10.55 29.82
CA ASN A 581 -12.79 9.86 28.68
C ASN A 581 -13.38 10.30 27.33
N PHE A 582 -13.55 11.61 27.16
CA PHE A 582 -14.11 12.23 25.96
C PHE A 582 -13.02 12.55 24.92
N LEU A 583 -13.36 12.44 23.63
CA LEU A 583 -12.48 12.92 22.57
C LEU A 583 -12.43 14.45 22.57
N MET A 584 -11.23 15.01 22.54
CA MET A 584 -10.98 16.44 22.62
C MET A 584 -9.91 16.86 21.62
N ALA A 585 -10.07 18.05 21.05
CA ALA A 585 -9.13 18.62 20.10
C ALA A 585 -9.04 20.12 20.28
N ALA A 586 -7.90 20.68 19.88
CA ALA A 586 -7.63 22.11 19.89
C ALA A 586 -7.16 22.56 18.51
N SER A 587 -7.47 23.79 18.12
CA SER A 587 -6.89 24.35 16.89
C SER A 587 -6.47 25.80 17.05
N ILE A 588 -5.47 26.17 16.25
CA ILE A 588 -4.90 27.50 16.19
C ILE A 588 -5.46 28.17 14.93
N HIS A 589 -6.29 29.20 15.08
CA HIS A 589 -6.94 29.87 13.96
C HIS A 589 -5.95 30.74 13.19
N THR A 590 -5.99 30.64 11.86
CA THR A 590 -5.28 31.52 10.92
C THR A 590 -6.23 32.57 10.36
N GLY A 591 -5.75 33.81 10.25
CA GLY A 591 -6.33 34.78 9.31
C GLY A 591 -5.97 34.48 7.83
N LYS A 592 -5.29 33.37 7.55
CA LYS A 592 -4.72 32.98 6.23
C LYS A 592 -5.21 31.57 5.84
N LYS A 593 -5.29 31.29 4.53
CA LYS A 593 -5.86 30.04 3.98
C LYS A 593 -4.92 28.82 4.02
N SER A 594 -3.67 28.95 4.47
CA SER A 594 -2.65 27.90 4.43
C SER A 594 -2.02 27.67 5.80
N GLU A 595 -1.63 26.44 6.08
CA GLU A 595 -0.89 26.07 7.29
C GLU A 595 0.40 26.89 7.41
N HIS A 596 0.62 27.48 8.58
CA HIS A 596 1.77 28.34 8.85
C HIS A 596 2.51 27.84 10.08
N LYS A 597 3.78 27.44 9.87
CA LYS A 597 4.68 27.03 10.93
C LYS A 597 5.11 28.25 11.74
N ARG A 598 4.98 28.17 13.05
CA ARG A 598 5.35 29.20 14.01
C ARG A 598 6.75 28.95 14.55
N GLU A 599 7.34 29.98 15.16
CA GLU A 599 8.65 29.87 15.82
C GLU A 599 8.61 29.03 17.09
N ASP A 600 7.43 28.93 17.72
CA ASP A 600 7.18 28.10 18.91
C ASP A 600 6.97 26.59 18.60
N GLY A 601 7.20 26.19 17.35
CA GLY A 601 7.10 24.80 16.88
C GLY A 601 5.69 24.36 16.46
N LEU A 602 4.66 25.15 16.78
CA LEU A 602 3.27 24.84 16.45
C LEU A 602 2.88 25.31 15.04
N VAL A 603 1.74 24.84 14.55
CA VAL A 603 1.24 25.07 13.20
C VAL A 603 -0.12 25.76 13.28
N GLU A 604 -0.21 26.97 12.73
CA GLU A 604 -1.50 27.64 12.58
C GLU A 604 -2.29 27.02 11.44
N GLY A 605 -3.63 26.95 11.58
CA GLY A 605 -4.53 26.39 10.58
C GLY A 605 -4.59 24.86 10.66
N HIS A 606 -4.11 24.32 11.78
CA HIS A 606 -3.96 22.90 12.04
C HIS A 606 -4.68 22.50 13.34
N ALA A 607 -5.11 21.24 13.40
CA ALA A 607 -5.83 20.67 14.54
C ALA A 607 -4.93 19.70 15.30
N TYR A 608 -4.96 19.79 16.62
CA TYR A 608 -4.22 18.96 17.57
C TYR A 608 -5.20 18.18 18.43
N SER A 609 -4.88 16.94 18.79
CA SER A 609 -5.69 16.20 19.77
C SER A 609 -5.28 16.59 21.18
N ILE A 610 -6.24 16.76 22.09
CA ILE A 610 -5.96 16.95 23.53
C ILE A 610 -6.03 15.56 24.19
N ILE A 611 -4.88 15.08 24.66
CA ILE A 611 -4.71 13.71 25.17
C ILE A 611 -4.88 13.64 26.68
N HIS A 612 -4.49 14.68 27.42
CA HIS A 612 -4.67 14.70 28.87
C HIS A 612 -4.76 16.14 29.37
N ALA A 613 -5.52 16.37 30.44
CA ALA A 613 -5.61 17.65 31.12
C ALA A 613 -5.63 17.41 32.62
N VAL A 614 -4.54 17.78 33.30
CA VAL A 614 -4.29 17.37 34.68
C VAL A 614 -3.71 18.49 35.52
N GLU A 615 -4.22 18.63 36.75
CA GLU A 615 -3.59 19.44 37.78
C GLU A 615 -2.81 18.56 38.77
N ARG A 616 -1.48 18.74 38.84
CA ARG A 616 -0.58 18.00 39.74
C ARG A 616 0.46 18.92 40.34
N LYS A 617 0.70 18.75 41.65
CA LYS A 617 1.69 19.52 42.42
C LYS A 617 1.57 21.05 42.21
N GLY A 618 0.35 21.55 41.94
CA GLY A 618 0.06 22.97 41.68
C GLY A 618 0.25 23.43 40.23
N PHE A 619 0.61 22.53 39.31
CA PHE A 619 0.75 22.81 37.88
C PHE A 619 -0.45 22.29 37.09
N LYS A 620 -1.04 23.16 36.27
CA LYS A 620 -2.11 22.83 35.32
C LYS A 620 -1.47 22.52 33.96
N LEU A 621 -1.43 21.26 33.57
CA LEU A 621 -0.73 20.79 32.38
C LEU A 621 -1.70 20.15 31.37
N VAL A 622 -1.50 20.45 30.08
CA VAL A 622 -2.23 19.85 28.98
C VAL A 622 -1.25 19.07 28.11
N CYS A 623 -1.58 17.80 27.86
CA CYS A 623 -0.89 16.97 26.88
C CYS A 623 -1.63 17.06 25.54
N CYS A 624 -0.94 17.49 24.49
CA CYS A 624 -1.48 17.60 23.15
C CYS A 624 -0.71 16.71 22.18
N ARG A 625 -1.34 16.40 21.05
CA ARG A 625 -0.73 15.60 19.99
C ARG A 625 -0.87 16.25 18.63
N ASN A 626 0.27 16.44 17.97
CA ASN A 626 0.33 16.77 16.56
C ASN A 626 0.09 15.51 15.73
N PRO A 627 -0.97 15.45 14.90
CA PRO A 627 -1.24 14.28 14.06
C PRO A 627 -0.13 13.99 13.05
N TRP A 628 0.74 14.94 12.72
CA TRP A 628 1.87 14.66 11.83
C TRP A 628 2.89 13.66 12.39
N GLY A 629 2.85 13.37 13.70
CA GLY A 629 3.72 12.36 14.32
C GLY A 629 5.21 12.64 14.08
N ASN A 630 5.59 13.91 14.01
CA ASN A 630 6.94 14.36 13.71
C ASN A 630 7.38 15.43 14.71
N LYS A 631 8.65 15.84 14.60
CA LYS A 631 9.31 16.82 15.48
C LYS A 631 8.71 18.24 15.50
N MET A 632 7.55 18.47 14.89
CA MET A 632 6.84 19.75 14.97
C MET A 632 5.96 19.79 16.23
N GLU A 633 6.65 19.75 17.37
CA GLU A 633 6.06 19.87 18.70
C GLU A 633 6.28 21.27 19.27
N TRP A 634 5.55 21.57 20.33
CA TRP A 634 5.79 22.75 21.16
C TRP A 634 7.24 22.78 21.66
N ASN A 635 7.91 23.94 21.55
CA ASN A 635 9.29 24.12 22.02
C ASN A 635 9.41 25.10 23.21
N GLY A 636 8.28 25.48 23.83
CA GLY A 636 8.24 26.34 25.00
C GLY A 636 8.30 25.57 26.33
N PRO A 637 7.87 26.19 27.46
CA PRO A 637 7.83 25.54 28.77
C PRO A 637 7.10 24.20 28.75
N TRP A 638 7.63 23.21 29.46
CA TRP A 638 7.09 21.83 29.53
C TRP A 638 7.15 21.03 28.23
N CYS A 639 7.83 21.51 27.18
CA CYS A 639 8.19 20.64 26.05
C CYS A 639 9.09 19.48 26.49
N ASP A 640 9.25 18.47 25.65
CA ASP A 640 9.95 17.21 25.97
C ASP A 640 11.35 17.39 26.56
N GLN A 641 12.10 18.37 26.04
CA GLN A 641 13.48 18.68 26.46
C GLN A 641 13.56 19.86 27.42
N SER A 642 12.43 20.27 28.00
CA SER A 642 12.35 21.46 28.85
C SER A 642 13.04 21.28 30.20
N GLN A 643 13.56 22.39 30.74
CA GLN A 643 14.22 22.38 32.05
C GLN A 643 13.22 22.15 33.18
N GLU A 644 11.95 22.45 32.96
CA GLU A 644 10.83 22.25 33.87
C GLU A 644 10.72 20.76 34.28
N TRP A 645 10.82 19.83 33.33
CA TRP A 645 10.87 18.40 33.64
C TRP A 645 12.09 18.00 34.44
N THR A 646 13.25 18.59 34.12
CA THR A 646 14.50 18.35 34.87
C THR A 646 14.40 18.87 36.31
N ALA A 647 13.67 19.97 36.53
CA ALA A 647 13.44 20.55 37.85
C ALA A 647 12.37 19.79 38.67
N HIS A 648 11.48 19.05 38.01
CA HIS A 648 10.38 18.30 38.62
C HIS A 648 10.36 16.82 38.18
N PRO A 649 11.41 16.03 38.48
CA PRO A 649 11.56 14.66 37.99
C PRO A 649 10.41 13.74 38.44
N ASP A 650 10.00 13.77 39.70
CA ASP A 650 8.85 12.94 40.13
C ASP A 650 7.49 13.44 39.64
N LEU A 651 7.39 14.59 38.94
CA LEU A 651 6.21 14.91 38.15
C LEU A 651 6.32 14.32 36.73
N ALA A 652 7.52 14.34 36.15
CA ALA A 652 7.78 13.70 34.86
C ALA A 652 7.53 12.18 34.92
N ASP A 653 7.98 11.53 36.00
CA ASP A 653 7.76 10.11 36.24
C ASP A 653 6.27 9.79 36.46
N GLU A 654 5.54 10.62 37.22
CA GLU A 654 4.09 10.44 37.48
C GLU A 654 3.27 10.55 36.20
N LEU A 655 3.66 11.46 35.29
CA LEU A 655 2.96 11.70 34.02
C LEU A 655 3.54 10.88 32.86
N GLU A 656 4.48 9.97 33.15
CA GLU A 656 5.16 9.11 32.16
C GLU A 656 5.66 9.89 30.94
N VAL A 657 6.29 11.05 31.17
CA VAL A 657 6.76 11.94 30.10
C VAL A 657 7.86 11.25 29.29
N ASP A 658 7.55 10.91 28.04
CA ASP A 658 8.53 10.42 27.08
C ASP A 658 9.22 11.59 26.36
N GLN A 659 10.55 11.56 26.25
CA GLN A 659 11.33 12.63 25.62
C GLN A 659 11.58 12.35 24.13
N LYS A 660 10.57 11.79 23.45
CA LYS A 660 10.64 11.39 22.05
C LYS A 660 9.82 12.33 21.21
N ALA A 661 10.42 12.76 20.10
CA ALA A 661 9.74 13.58 19.11
C ALA A 661 8.76 12.74 18.26
N ASP A 662 7.64 12.34 18.87
CA ASP A 662 6.59 11.47 18.32
C ASP A 662 5.27 12.21 18.05
N GLY A 663 5.28 13.54 18.19
CA GLY A 663 4.15 14.45 18.05
C GLY A 663 3.39 14.69 19.36
N LEU A 664 3.64 13.94 20.44
CA LEU A 664 3.08 14.18 21.76
C LEU A 664 3.90 15.26 22.47
N PHE A 665 3.25 16.22 23.11
CA PHE A 665 3.95 17.22 23.90
C PHE A 665 3.08 17.76 25.01
N TRP A 666 3.73 18.21 26.07
CA TRP A 666 3.09 18.88 27.19
C TRP A 666 3.26 20.39 27.12
N MET A 667 2.30 21.11 27.67
CA MET A 667 2.37 22.55 27.87
C MET A 667 1.54 22.96 29.07
N ASP A 668 1.88 24.09 29.69
CA ASP A 668 1.08 24.64 30.77
C ASP A 668 -0.22 25.28 30.25
N TRP A 669 -1.25 25.31 31.09
CA TRP A 669 -2.57 25.83 30.74
C TRP A 669 -2.56 27.31 30.32
N GLU A 670 -1.65 28.11 30.88
CA GLU A 670 -1.51 29.52 30.52
C GLU A 670 -1.02 29.66 29.08
N SER A 671 0.07 28.97 28.71
CA SER A 671 0.56 28.89 27.33
C SER A 671 -0.50 28.33 26.37
N PHE A 672 -1.22 27.27 26.78
CA PHE A 672 -2.29 26.69 25.97
C PHE A 672 -3.38 27.73 25.68
N GLY A 673 -3.86 28.38 26.74
CA GLY A 673 -4.93 29.38 26.68
C GLY A 673 -4.56 30.65 25.91
N GLN A 674 -3.27 30.90 25.68
CA GLN A 674 -2.77 31.99 24.83
C GLN A 674 -2.60 31.57 23.37
N THR A 675 -2.34 30.29 23.13
CA THR A 675 -2.01 29.77 21.80
C THR A 675 -3.23 29.25 21.06
N PHE A 676 -3.99 28.34 21.68
CA PHE A 676 -5.14 27.69 21.07
C PHE A 676 -6.39 28.54 21.24
N VAL A 677 -7.19 28.64 20.19
CA VAL A 677 -8.36 29.54 20.15
C VAL A 677 -9.68 28.80 19.99
N ILE A 678 -9.63 27.52 19.63
CA ILE A 678 -10.78 26.63 19.50
C ILE A 678 -10.49 25.36 20.28
N ILE A 679 -11.48 24.86 21.02
CA ILE A 679 -11.52 23.53 21.61
C ILE A 679 -12.81 22.86 21.14
N GLU A 680 -12.68 21.64 20.62
CA GLU A 680 -13.77 20.76 20.21
C GLU A 680 -13.84 19.57 21.16
N VAL A 681 -15.05 19.19 21.58
CA VAL A 681 -15.26 18.04 22.46
C VAL A 681 -16.42 17.19 21.92
N CYS A 682 -16.20 15.89 21.81
CA CYS A 682 -17.25 14.90 21.61
C CYS A 682 -17.63 14.32 22.98
N PRO A 683 -18.79 14.69 23.56
CA PRO A 683 -19.14 14.32 24.93
C PRO A 683 -19.68 12.89 25.04
N ARG A 684 -18.94 11.95 24.45
CA ARG A 684 -19.19 10.52 24.53
C ARG A 684 -18.01 9.85 25.20
N SER A 685 -18.29 9.14 26.27
CA SER A 685 -17.28 8.33 26.94
C SER A 685 -16.84 7.20 26.01
N MET A 686 -15.54 7.14 25.75
CA MET A 686 -14.96 6.07 24.94
C MET A 686 -14.93 4.78 25.77
N PRO A 687 -15.22 3.61 25.16
CA PRO A 687 -15.46 2.36 25.88
C PRO A 687 -14.21 1.71 26.49
N VAL A 688 -13.02 2.26 26.23
CA VAL A 688 -11.72 1.74 26.67
C VAL A 688 -10.89 2.91 27.17
N GLU A 689 -9.99 2.69 28.13
CA GLU A 689 -9.01 3.70 28.55
C GLU A 689 -7.99 3.99 27.45
N ARG A 690 -7.38 5.18 27.49
CA ARG A 690 -6.37 5.60 26.51
C ARG A 690 -5.10 4.77 26.66
N ALA A 691 -4.50 4.39 25.53
CA ALA A 691 -3.30 3.54 25.49
C ALA A 691 -2.14 4.10 26.32
N ASN A 692 -1.92 5.42 26.25
CA ASN A 692 -0.78 6.12 26.84
C ASN A 692 -0.95 6.47 28.33
N PHE A 693 -2.17 6.32 28.88
CA PHE A 693 -2.48 6.74 30.25
C PHE A 693 -3.40 5.74 30.95
N ALA A 694 -3.40 4.48 30.50
CA ALA A 694 -4.10 3.40 31.17
C ALA A 694 -3.66 3.41 32.62
N GLN A 695 -4.57 3.76 33.53
CA GLN A 695 -4.20 3.92 34.93
C GLN A 695 -3.67 2.56 35.39
N SER A 696 -2.50 2.55 36.01
CA SER A 696 -2.16 1.51 36.98
C SER A 696 -3.24 1.56 38.06
N ALA A 697 -4.31 0.80 37.83
CA ALA A 697 -5.34 0.57 38.81
C ALA A 697 -4.76 -0.30 39.92
N GLU A 698 -4.12 0.33 40.91
CA GLU A 698 -4.00 -0.17 42.28
C GLU A 698 -4.32 0.94 43.31
#